data_AF-A0A371DMK6-F1
#
_entry.id   AF-A0A371DMK6-F1
#
_cell.length_a   1.000
_cell.length_b   1.000
_cell.length_c   1.000
_cell.angle_alpha   90.00
_cell.angle_beta   90.00
_cell.angle_gamma   90.00
#
_symmetry.space_group_name_H-M   'P 1'
#
loop_
_entity.id
_entity.type
_entity.pdbx_description
1 polymer ?
#
loop_
_entity_poly.entity_id
_entity_poly.type
_entity_poly.pdbx_seq_one_letter_code
_entity_poly.pdbx_strand_id
1 'polypeptide(L)'
;MSRLLAVFFAFSLAAVLVLYYAGLGIYHSLSPQGCRMSWMWPSYVLQTKFDHTWTPLARRYSLWLYREANRESHELHGAPVLFIPGNAGSSHQARSIASSAANQYYSSPYEVSPEFANEKYSGLDFFAVEFNEDLSAFHGPTIDSETTYATRAIDYILSLYPPNTSIIVMGHSMGGVVATALLPNPNISAIITMSTPHILPPVRFDRRIDHIYAQNHKHLAADPTPVLSLCGGATDLMIPSESCILSPTVLNFNTSLYRRTVFTSALEGCWTGVGHLAMVWCHQVRWRVARAALEIAAVQTVKERALVMDRWLRDGHVPPPVAFPTGTVRYEAGQYRRAPANQHLLIRDPVGTETYALPLPPPEEGQTMAKFVLYASQGSVPPLSPHHPLPFRATVYLCDDIPDLSCTPLDPTTLKLIPSPMPGLPFPVPDEGSDESEGVVLYEADVPLNAGSLVAVTIERGDRRGWVFGGYAESEPMNIDVGLTSLLLSSVDISLPSSIRVQINLPIVPANALLVYRLTPGYDQESSCTSESVLSPLLAHTSHPSETHYFPLAPNFGRRILLHSHAAGPYITSDHPVGHTLTVHTSGECLVNEIQLTVDWWAAIGRWGSRYGTAAACWAVGIMAVLMWDVQCIAANGAPIPDVQNALEFFARRRLPLMVMGSYFVSLLPLRVSLWLGNGGNHYFAPLAMILLPITFGLVCVMWLLLRILLWPLQRLLKVLGSRREDTAIRRPRTAILSMGLIFLVIFILVPWQVAYLGCWLIHFYTCASSLASLPSHTSSAGTEAVPLIAMPGHGERAEQEVDVAHRPTIPQRRCLEQQINAHLHLLLLMTWLLPLVAPVLAVWVRTLATAGFTTPFDGDHNFLYVAPFLILVEVLSGGEASVHAKAFFGSGGKERVSPRWGFAALAVIAFFTGPRTTYMVFETASVAVGWVVTARVVPVYWGATS
;
A
#
# COMPACT_ATOMS: atom_id res chain seq x y z
N MET A 1 -35.51 12.35 6.91
CA MET A 1 -34.64 11.30 7.50
C MET A 1 -35.09 11.09 8.93
N SER A 2 -35.35 9.85 9.34
CA SER A 2 -35.70 9.55 10.73
C SER A 2 -34.51 9.76 11.67
N ARG A 3 -34.80 9.90 12.97
CA ARG A 3 -33.78 10.04 14.02
C ARG A 3 -32.76 8.89 14.00
N LEU A 4 -33.22 7.65 13.75
CA LEU A 4 -32.35 6.48 13.70
C LEU A 4 -31.34 6.55 12.55
N LEU A 5 -31.79 6.87 11.32
CA LEU A 5 -30.90 7.02 10.18
C LEU A 5 -29.94 8.21 10.35
N ALA A 6 -30.40 9.28 11.02
CA ALA A 6 -29.55 10.43 11.35
C ALA A 6 -28.39 10.05 12.29
N VAL A 7 -28.60 9.13 13.23
CA VAL A 7 -27.54 8.62 14.10
C VAL A 7 -26.49 7.86 13.29
N PHE A 8 -26.89 6.92 12.43
CA PHE A 8 -25.92 6.17 11.60
C PHE A 8 -25.19 7.07 10.60
N PHE A 9 -25.89 8.04 10.03
CA PHE A 9 -25.31 9.09 9.18
C PHE A 9 -24.20 9.85 9.93
N ALA A 10 -24.53 10.41 11.10
CA ALA A 10 -23.58 11.20 11.89
C ALA A 10 -22.40 10.34 12.38
N PHE A 11 -22.68 9.13 12.83
CA PHE A 11 -21.66 8.16 13.25
C PHE A 11 -20.66 7.84 12.13
N SER A 12 -21.15 7.59 10.91
CA SER A 12 -20.27 7.22 9.79
C SER A 12 -19.44 8.40 9.30
N LEU A 13 -20.02 9.61 9.27
CA LEU A 13 -19.28 10.82 8.95
C LEU A 13 -18.18 11.10 9.99
N ALA A 14 -18.51 10.97 11.29
CA ALA A 14 -17.53 11.11 12.36
C ALA A 14 -16.43 10.04 12.28
N ALA A 15 -16.78 8.78 12.00
CA ALA A 15 -15.81 7.70 11.85
C ALA A 15 -14.86 7.94 10.66
N VAL A 16 -15.38 8.37 9.50
CA VAL A 16 -14.54 8.73 8.34
C VAL A 16 -13.63 9.90 8.65
N LEU A 17 -14.12 10.93 9.34
CA LEU A 17 -13.30 12.06 9.78
C LEU A 17 -12.19 11.61 10.74
N VAL A 18 -12.50 10.76 11.72
CA VAL A 18 -11.51 10.21 12.65
C VAL A 18 -10.46 9.38 11.89
N LEU A 19 -10.87 8.48 10.98
CA LEU A 19 -9.94 7.70 10.15
C LEU A 19 -9.05 8.61 9.30
N TYR A 20 -9.61 9.66 8.71
CA TYR A 20 -8.88 10.62 7.89
C TYR A 20 -7.86 11.43 8.71
N TYR A 21 -8.27 12.03 9.82
CA TYR A 21 -7.38 12.82 10.69
C TYR A 21 -6.34 11.95 11.38
N ALA A 22 -6.69 10.72 11.78
CA ALA A 22 -5.74 9.76 12.30
C ALA A 22 -4.69 9.38 11.24
N GLY A 23 -5.13 9.12 10.00
CA GLY A 23 -4.25 8.86 8.85
C GLY A 23 -3.28 10.01 8.57
N LEU A 24 -3.77 11.26 8.57
CA LEU A 24 -2.91 12.45 8.44
C LEU A 24 -1.94 12.58 9.62
N GLY A 25 -2.39 12.30 10.85
CA GLY A 25 -1.56 12.41 12.05
C GLY A 25 -0.39 11.41 12.07
N ILE A 26 -0.56 10.22 11.51
CA ILE A 26 0.50 9.20 11.47
C ILE A 26 1.55 9.44 10.40
N TYR A 27 1.25 10.24 9.36
CA TYR A 27 2.16 10.48 8.24
C TYR A 27 3.56 10.95 8.67
N HIS A 28 3.63 11.86 9.66
CA HIS A 28 4.89 12.37 10.18
C HIS A 28 5.38 11.70 11.47
N SER A 29 4.49 10.98 12.18
CA SER A 29 4.78 10.50 13.54
C SER A 29 5.10 9.01 13.62
N LEU A 30 4.58 8.19 12.70
CA LEU A 30 4.70 6.73 12.77
C LEU A 30 6.06 6.20 12.30
N SER A 31 6.57 6.76 11.20
CA SER A 31 7.93 6.51 10.70
C SER A 31 8.46 7.83 10.15
N PRO A 32 9.28 8.56 10.93
CA PRO A 32 9.70 9.89 10.51
C PRO A 32 10.60 9.84 9.26
N GLN A 33 10.42 10.83 8.39
CA GLN A 33 11.17 10.99 7.15
C GLN A 33 12.29 12.03 7.34
N GLY A 34 13.50 11.69 6.90
CA GLY A 34 14.69 12.54 6.87
C GLY A 34 15.28 12.65 5.47
N CYS A 35 14.46 12.54 4.42
CA CYS A 35 14.95 12.56 3.06
C CYS A 35 15.59 13.90 2.68
N ARG A 36 16.91 13.91 2.46
CA ARG A 36 17.62 15.07 1.92
C ARG A 36 17.27 15.27 0.46
N MET A 37 16.96 16.52 0.09
CA MET A 37 16.65 16.89 -1.29
C MET A 37 17.85 16.70 -2.21
N SER A 38 17.59 16.29 -3.46
CA SER A 38 18.60 16.09 -4.50
C SER A 38 18.52 17.18 -5.57
N TRP A 39 19.67 17.70 -5.99
CA TRP A 39 19.80 18.65 -7.10
C TRP A 39 20.52 18.00 -8.28
N MET A 40 20.19 18.41 -9.50
CA MET A 40 20.66 17.77 -10.75
C MET A 40 20.58 18.74 -11.93
N TRP A 41 21.28 18.40 -13.01
CA TRP A 41 21.29 19.14 -14.28
C TRP A 41 20.78 18.25 -15.42
N PRO A 42 19.46 18.02 -15.51
CA PRO A 42 18.93 16.98 -16.35
C PRO A 42 18.92 17.40 -17.83
N SER A 43 19.48 16.56 -18.70
CA SER A 43 19.32 16.60 -20.15
C SER A 43 18.66 15.30 -20.60
N TYR A 44 17.63 15.39 -21.43
CA TYR A 44 16.89 14.23 -21.92
C TYR A 44 17.04 14.11 -23.43
N VAL A 45 17.60 12.99 -23.89
CA VAL A 45 17.82 12.70 -25.31
C VAL A 45 16.80 11.67 -25.77
N LEU A 46 15.84 12.09 -26.59
CA LEU A 46 14.83 11.22 -27.17
C LEU A 46 15.49 10.20 -28.11
N GLN A 47 15.18 8.92 -27.91
CA GLN A 47 15.63 7.83 -28.78
C GLN A 47 14.76 7.73 -30.03
N THR A 48 14.96 8.64 -30.98
CA THR A 48 14.11 8.77 -32.18
C THR A 48 14.17 7.56 -33.12
N LYS A 49 15.22 6.75 -33.05
CA LYS A 49 15.35 5.50 -33.84
C LYS A 49 14.56 4.33 -33.26
N PHE A 50 14.08 4.43 -32.01
CA PHE A 50 13.14 3.48 -31.43
C PHE A 50 11.72 3.85 -31.84
N ASP A 51 11.43 3.65 -33.12
CA ASP A 51 10.18 4.07 -33.74
C ASP A 51 9.22 2.89 -33.99
N HIS A 52 8.19 3.14 -34.80
CA HIS A 52 7.17 2.16 -35.15
C HIS A 52 7.68 0.91 -35.88
N THR A 53 8.93 0.91 -36.38
CA THR A 53 9.56 -0.28 -36.96
C THR A 53 9.95 -1.31 -35.89
N TRP A 54 10.27 -0.85 -34.68
CA TRP A 54 10.55 -1.71 -33.54
C TRP A 54 9.27 -2.18 -32.83
N THR A 55 8.31 -1.28 -32.67
CA THR A 55 7.04 -1.59 -31.99
C THR A 55 5.94 -0.61 -32.39
N PRO A 56 4.71 -1.06 -32.67
CA PRO A 56 3.59 -0.16 -32.94
C PRO A 56 3.29 0.79 -31.77
N LEU A 57 3.68 0.40 -30.55
CA LEU A 57 3.52 1.19 -29.34
C LEU A 57 4.42 2.44 -29.29
N ALA A 58 5.44 2.56 -30.17
CA ALA A 58 6.27 3.76 -30.28
C ALA A 58 5.52 5.01 -30.77
N ARG A 59 4.27 4.85 -31.24
CA ARG A 59 3.37 5.98 -31.51
C ARG A 59 2.74 6.57 -30.25
N ARG A 60 2.68 5.77 -29.18
CA ARG A 60 2.10 6.13 -27.89
C ARG A 60 3.19 6.45 -26.89
N TYR A 61 4.15 5.55 -26.73
CA TYR A 61 5.21 5.65 -25.73
C TYR A 61 6.52 6.14 -26.34
N SER A 62 7.39 6.66 -25.48
CA SER A 62 8.71 7.15 -25.87
C SER A 62 9.80 6.59 -24.96
N LEU A 63 11.04 6.60 -25.44
CA LEU A 63 12.23 6.16 -24.73
C LEU A 63 13.23 7.31 -24.68
N TRP A 64 13.70 7.62 -23.48
CA TRP A 64 14.58 8.76 -23.23
C TRP A 64 15.88 8.27 -22.63
N LEU A 65 16.99 8.85 -23.07
CA LEU A 65 18.29 8.70 -22.42
C LEU A 65 18.51 9.93 -21.54
N TYR A 66 18.68 9.71 -20.25
CA TYR A 66 19.05 10.75 -19.29
C TYR A 66 20.55 11.03 -19.37
N ARG A 67 20.92 12.31 -19.29
CA ARG A 67 22.30 12.79 -19.13
C ARG A 67 22.38 13.88 -18.09
N GLU A 68 23.39 13.81 -17.24
CA GLU A 68 23.77 14.88 -16.34
C GLU A 68 24.61 15.92 -17.12
N ALA A 69 23.94 16.99 -17.59
CA ALA A 69 24.46 17.90 -18.62
C ALA A 69 25.79 18.59 -18.26
N ASN A 70 26.08 18.75 -16.97
CA ASN A 70 27.31 19.36 -16.48
C ASN A 70 28.44 18.33 -16.23
N ARG A 71 28.20 17.03 -16.42
CA ARG A 71 29.16 15.95 -16.13
C ARG A 71 29.56 15.13 -17.35
N GLU A 72 28.60 14.82 -18.22
CA GLU A 72 28.74 13.84 -19.30
C GLU A 72 28.21 14.36 -20.64
N SER A 73 28.69 13.76 -21.74
CA SER A 73 28.23 14.09 -23.10
C SER A 73 26.93 13.35 -23.43
N HIS A 74 26.32 13.66 -24.58
CA HIS A 74 25.14 12.96 -25.06
C HIS A 74 25.43 11.57 -25.67
N GLU A 75 26.71 11.19 -25.81
CA GLU A 75 27.12 9.91 -26.41
C GLU A 75 27.00 8.75 -25.42
N LEU A 76 26.80 7.53 -25.93
CA LEU A 76 26.82 6.31 -25.11
C LEU A 76 28.25 5.98 -24.70
N HIS A 77 28.47 5.72 -23.42
CA HIS A 77 29.81 5.50 -22.87
C HIS A 77 29.82 4.56 -21.66
N GLY A 78 28.66 4.03 -21.25
CA GLY A 78 28.49 3.29 -20.01
C GLY A 78 27.77 1.96 -20.20
N ALA A 79 27.46 1.32 -19.08
CA ALA A 79 26.59 0.16 -19.06
C ALA A 79 25.12 0.58 -19.13
N PRO A 80 24.26 -0.11 -19.90
CA PRO A 80 22.87 0.26 -20.03
C PRO A 80 22.07 -0.03 -18.76
N VAL A 81 21.23 0.93 -18.38
CA VAL A 81 20.21 0.80 -17.34
C VAL A 81 18.85 1.15 -17.93
N LEU A 82 17.83 0.33 -17.69
CA LEU A 82 16.44 0.65 -18.02
C LEU A 82 15.66 0.97 -16.76
N PHE A 83 15.18 2.21 -16.65
CA PHE A 83 14.26 2.64 -15.61
C PHE A 83 12.82 2.60 -16.11
N ILE A 84 11.93 1.99 -15.31
CA ILE A 84 10.50 1.85 -15.57
C ILE A 84 9.71 2.61 -14.49
N PRO A 85 8.96 3.67 -14.86
CA PRO A 85 8.24 4.50 -13.91
C PRO A 85 6.98 3.83 -13.37
N GLY A 86 6.44 4.40 -12.29
CA GLY A 86 5.22 3.94 -11.65
C GLY A 86 3.93 4.39 -12.33
N ASN A 87 2.80 4.07 -11.70
CA ASN A 87 1.47 4.54 -12.11
C ASN A 87 1.41 6.07 -12.20
N ALA A 88 0.93 6.61 -13.31
CA ALA A 88 0.93 8.04 -13.63
C ALA A 88 2.33 8.69 -13.54
N GLY A 89 3.38 7.87 -13.65
CA GLY A 89 4.77 8.31 -13.59
C GLY A 89 5.34 8.57 -14.98
N SER A 90 6.42 9.35 -15.00
CA SER A 90 7.17 9.69 -16.20
C SER A 90 8.62 9.25 -16.10
N SER A 91 9.30 9.29 -17.24
CA SER A 91 10.75 9.08 -17.37
C SER A 91 11.57 9.95 -16.40
N HIS A 92 11.02 11.09 -15.98
CA HIS A 92 11.61 11.98 -14.98
C HIS A 92 11.77 11.35 -13.60
N GLN A 93 11.15 10.21 -13.29
CA GLN A 93 11.39 9.52 -12.01
C GLN A 93 12.82 8.94 -11.91
N ALA A 94 13.50 8.70 -13.04
CA ALA A 94 14.87 8.17 -13.07
C ALA A 94 15.94 9.22 -12.66
N ARG A 95 15.64 10.51 -12.83
CA ARG A 95 16.62 11.61 -12.85
C ARG A 95 17.50 11.70 -11.61
N SER A 96 16.95 11.50 -10.42
CA SER A 96 17.68 11.67 -9.17
C SER A 96 18.68 10.54 -8.95
N ILE A 97 18.34 9.32 -9.38
CA ILE A 97 19.23 8.15 -9.32
C ILE A 97 20.31 8.29 -10.40
N ALA A 98 19.93 8.60 -11.64
CA ALA A 98 20.85 8.77 -12.75
C ALA A 98 21.87 9.90 -12.49
N SER A 99 21.41 11.06 -12.00
CA SER A 99 22.28 12.15 -11.57
C SER A 99 23.22 11.74 -10.44
N SER A 100 22.76 10.92 -9.50
CA SER A 100 23.64 10.40 -8.43
C SER A 100 24.74 9.50 -9.00
N ALA A 101 24.41 8.63 -9.95
CA ALA A 101 25.40 7.76 -10.59
C ALA A 101 26.45 8.57 -11.35
N ALA A 102 26.03 9.56 -12.14
CA ALA A 102 26.94 10.45 -12.86
C ALA A 102 27.85 11.24 -11.90
N ASN A 103 27.31 11.81 -10.82
CA ASN A 103 28.10 12.57 -9.85
C ASN A 103 29.02 11.70 -8.97
N GLN A 104 28.75 10.40 -8.80
CA GLN A 104 29.67 9.47 -8.14
C GLN A 104 30.79 9.04 -9.09
N TYR A 105 30.45 8.73 -10.35
CA TYR A 105 31.42 8.28 -11.35
C TYR A 105 32.35 9.41 -11.83
N TYR A 106 31.84 10.65 -11.96
CA TYR A 106 32.60 11.81 -12.40
C TYR A 106 32.86 12.81 -11.25
N SER A 107 34.13 13.00 -10.87
CA SER A 107 34.54 13.93 -9.81
C SER A 107 34.43 15.39 -10.26
N SER A 108 34.83 15.65 -11.50
CA SER A 108 34.70 16.92 -12.22
C SER A 108 34.10 16.64 -13.63
N PRO A 109 33.66 17.65 -14.39
CA PRO A 109 33.12 17.43 -15.73
C PRO A 109 34.09 16.59 -16.59
N TYR A 110 33.61 15.43 -17.07
CA TYR A 110 34.38 14.46 -17.88
C TYR A 110 35.58 13.80 -17.19
N GLU A 111 35.79 14.01 -15.90
CA GLU A 111 36.90 13.43 -15.13
C GLU A 111 36.39 12.28 -14.25
N VAL A 112 36.86 11.07 -14.53
CA VAL A 112 36.48 9.87 -13.76
C VAL A 112 37.03 9.98 -12.34
N SER A 113 36.18 9.76 -11.35
CA SER A 113 36.56 9.73 -9.94
C SER A 113 37.63 8.67 -9.69
N PRO A 114 38.63 8.93 -8.82
CA PRO A 114 39.72 7.98 -8.55
C PRO A 114 39.26 6.59 -8.13
N GLU A 115 38.12 6.47 -7.43
CA GLU A 115 37.53 5.19 -7.02
C GLU A 115 37.10 4.31 -8.20
N PHE A 116 36.76 4.93 -9.33
CA PHE A 116 36.29 4.27 -10.56
C PHE A 116 37.33 4.30 -11.68
N ALA A 117 38.57 4.67 -11.39
CA ALA A 117 39.65 4.75 -12.38
C ALA A 117 40.07 3.38 -12.95
N ASN A 118 39.67 2.27 -12.32
CA ASN A 118 39.92 0.92 -12.83
C ASN A 118 39.01 0.64 -14.04
N GLU A 119 39.59 0.14 -15.14
CA GLU A 119 38.92 -0.16 -16.41
C GLU A 119 37.70 -1.09 -16.30
N LYS A 120 37.58 -1.86 -15.22
CA LYS A 120 36.39 -2.70 -14.98
C LYS A 120 35.12 -1.88 -14.68
N TYR A 121 35.26 -0.65 -14.22
CA TYR A 121 34.14 0.23 -13.93
C TYR A 121 33.83 1.08 -15.16
N SER A 122 32.55 1.34 -15.37
CA SER A 122 32.06 2.23 -16.42
C SER A 122 31.00 3.15 -15.84
N GLY A 123 30.76 4.28 -16.52
CA GLY A 123 29.57 5.08 -16.29
C GLY A 123 28.29 4.27 -16.56
N LEU A 124 27.13 4.89 -16.32
CA LEU A 124 25.82 4.27 -16.57
C LEU A 124 25.04 5.09 -17.59
N ASP A 125 24.50 4.41 -18.59
CA ASP A 125 23.60 5.01 -19.58
C ASP A 125 22.16 4.73 -19.15
N PHE A 126 21.52 5.72 -18.51
CA PHE A 126 20.16 5.60 -17.99
C PHE A 126 19.12 5.86 -19.08
N PHE A 127 18.56 4.78 -19.62
CA PHE A 127 17.35 4.83 -20.41
C PHE A 127 16.12 4.79 -19.50
N ALA A 128 15.12 5.61 -19.80
CA ALA A 128 13.86 5.66 -19.08
C ALA A 128 12.71 5.60 -20.09
N VAL A 129 11.78 4.67 -19.89
CA VAL A 129 10.55 4.61 -20.66
C VAL A 129 9.58 5.68 -20.17
N GLU A 130 8.81 6.25 -21.10
CA GLU A 130 7.77 7.23 -20.85
C GLU A 130 6.44 6.66 -21.35
N PHE A 131 5.53 6.38 -20.41
CA PHE A 131 4.24 5.77 -20.69
C PHE A 131 3.09 6.79 -20.76
N ASN A 132 3.39 8.06 -21.04
CA ASN A 132 2.43 9.17 -21.02
C ASN A 132 1.68 9.31 -19.69
N GLU A 133 2.33 8.93 -18.59
CA GLU A 133 1.71 8.89 -17.26
C GLU A 133 0.39 8.08 -17.27
N ASP A 134 0.38 6.93 -17.95
CA ASP A 134 -0.74 6.00 -17.95
C ASP A 134 -1.05 5.49 -16.53
N LEU A 135 -2.33 5.21 -16.28
CA LEU A 135 -2.85 4.78 -14.98
C LEU A 135 -2.78 3.25 -14.79
N SER A 136 -1.57 2.70 -14.79
CA SER A 136 -1.32 1.25 -14.75
C SER A 136 -1.82 0.53 -13.49
N ALA A 137 -2.00 1.23 -12.36
CA ALA A 137 -2.48 0.61 -11.12
C ALA A 137 -3.94 0.13 -11.19
N PHE A 138 -4.73 0.62 -12.17
CA PHE A 138 -6.16 0.34 -12.26
C PHE A 138 -6.56 -0.52 -13.45
N HIS A 139 -5.66 -0.80 -14.39
CA HIS A 139 -5.99 -1.42 -15.68
C HIS A 139 -4.90 -2.38 -16.14
N GLY A 140 -5.24 -3.68 -16.26
CA GLY A 140 -4.30 -4.73 -16.62
C GLY A 140 -3.76 -4.64 -18.06
N PRO A 141 -4.59 -4.38 -19.09
CA PRO A 141 -4.09 -4.23 -20.46
C PRO A 141 -3.08 -3.08 -20.64
N THR A 142 -3.13 -2.06 -19.77
CA THR A 142 -2.09 -1.02 -19.72
C THR A 142 -0.75 -1.65 -19.32
N ILE A 143 -0.70 -2.44 -18.25
CA ILE A 143 0.53 -3.11 -17.81
C ILE A 143 1.07 -4.07 -18.88
N ASP A 144 0.19 -4.79 -19.60
CA ASP A 144 0.60 -5.65 -20.73
C ASP A 144 1.27 -4.83 -21.85
N SER A 145 0.71 -3.65 -22.16
CA SER A 145 1.26 -2.73 -23.16
C SER A 145 2.60 -2.15 -22.72
N GLU A 146 2.71 -1.72 -21.46
CA GLU A 146 3.95 -1.25 -20.84
C GLU A 146 5.04 -2.34 -20.88
N THR A 147 4.69 -3.57 -20.54
CA THR A 147 5.59 -4.74 -20.57
C THR A 147 6.05 -5.04 -22.00
N THR A 148 5.14 -5.01 -22.96
CA THR A 148 5.46 -5.24 -24.39
C THR A 148 6.40 -4.16 -24.92
N TYR A 149 6.15 -2.89 -24.59
CA TYR A 149 7.02 -1.78 -24.99
C TYR A 149 8.39 -1.87 -24.32
N ALA A 150 8.45 -2.14 -23.01
CA ALA A 150 9.71 -2.28 -22.28
C ALA A 150 10.55 -3.46 -22.78
N THR A 151 9.92 -4.59 -23.15
CA THR A 151 10.60 -5.72 -23.79
C THR A 151 11.31 -5.28 -25.07
N ARG A 152 10.58 -4.56 -25.95
CA ARG A 152 11.15 -4.03 -27.21
C ARG A 152 12.20 -2.94 -26.97
N ALA A 153 12.06 -2.15 -25.91
CA ALA A 153 13.05 -1.17 -25.51
C ALA A 153 14.36 -1.83 -25.11
N ILE A 154 14.34 -2.97 -24.39
CA ILE A 154 15.54 -3.75 -24.09
C ILE A 154 16.22 -4.21 -25.38
N ASP A 155 15.47 -4.79 -26.32
CA ASP A 155 16.01 -5.25 -27.61
C ASP A 155 16.70 -4.11 -28.38
N TYR A 156 16.05 -2.93 -28.44
CA TYR A 156 16.60 -1.73 -29.08
C TYR A 156 17.85 -1.23 -28.37
N ILE A 157 17.80 -1.06 -27.04
CA ILE A 157 18.93 -0.55 -26.26
C ILE A 157 20.14 -1.44 -26.50
N LEU A 158 20.00 -2.76 -26.33
CA LEU A 158 21.10 -3.71 -26.50
C LEU A 158 21.67 -3.73 -27.94
N SER A 159 20.87 -3.37 -28.96
CA SER A 159 21.37 -3.21 -30.34
C SER A 159 22.34 -2.05 -30.52
N LEU A 160 22.38 -1.10 -29.57
CA LEU A 160 23.32 0.02 -29.55
C LEU A 160 24.67 -0.34 -28.91
N TYR A 161 24.77 -1.51 -28.27
CA TYR A 161 25.93 -1.97 -27.52
C TYR A 161 26.60 -3.19 -28.18
N PRO A 162 27.86 -3.50 -27.81
CA PRO A 162 28.51 -4.74 -28.23
C PRO A 162 27.68 -5.99 -27.86
N PRO A 163 27.82 -7.09 -28.63
CA PRO A 163 27.11 -8.34 -28.33
C PRO A 163 27.47 -8.86 -26.94
N ASN A 164 26.52 -9.54 -26.28
CA ASN A 164 26.60 -10.05 -24.91
C ASN A 164 26.60 -8.97 -23.80
N THR A 165 26.27 -7.72 -24.12
CA THR A 165 26.00 -6.70 -23.10
C THR A 165 24.72 -7.06 -22.34
N SER A 166 24.77 -7.02 -21.00
CA SER A 166 23.60 -7.19 -20.13
C SER A 166 23.09 -5.85 -19.61
N ILE A 167 21.80 -5.76 -19.27
CA ILE A 167 21.13 -4.53 -18.85
C ILE A 167 20.61 -4.63 -17.41
N ILE A 168 20.81 -3.57 -16.61
CA ILE A 168 20.20 -3.47 -15.28
C ILE A 168 18.79 -2.90 -15.44
N VAL A 169 17.79 -3.49 -14.78
CA VAL A 169 16.41 -2.97 -14.80
C VAL A 169 16.04 -2.41 -13.43
N MET A 170 15.50 -1.21 -13.40
CA MET A 170 14.96 -0.57 -12.20
C MET A 170 13.49 -0.26 -12.38
N GLY A 171 12.67 -0.60 -11.39
CA GLY A 171 11.23 -0.35 -11.44
C GLY A 171 10.74 0.35 -10.18
N HIS A 172 9.94 1.41 -10.36
CA HIS A 172 9.28 2.10 -9.24
C HIS A 172 7.79 1.79 -9.24
N SER A 173 7.21 1.45 -8.08
CA SER A 173 5.78 1.20 -7.93
C SER A 173 5.28 0.14 -8.94
N MET A 174 4.25 0.42 -9.74
CA MET A 174 3.79 -0.48 -10.81
C MET A 174 4.86 -0.76 -11.88
N GLY A 175 5.86 0.11 -12.06
CA GLY A 175 7.00 -0.16 -12.94
C GLY A 175 7.87 -1.33 -12.49
N GLY A 176 7.89 -1.66 -11.19
CA GLY A 176 8.52 -2.89 -10.70
C GLY A 176 7.71 -4.16 -11.00
N VAL A 177 6.38 -4.05 -11.11
CA VAL A 177 5.51 -5.14 -11.59
C VAL A 177 5.81 -5.42 -13.07
N VAL A 178 5.95 -4.36 -13.88
CA VAL A 178 6.42 -4.46 -15.27
C VAL A 178 7.82 -5.07 -15.32
N ALA A 179 8.78 -4.57 -14.54
CA ALA A 179 10.14 -5.09 -14.50
C ALA A 179 10.19 -6.60 -14.18
N THR A 180 9.35 -7.05 -13.24
CA THR A 180 9.25 -8.46 -12.88
C THR A 180 8.70 -9.32 -14.02
N ALA A 181 7.77 -8.78 -14.82
CA ALA A 181 7.25 -9.47 -16.00
C ALA A 181 8.31 -9.65 -17.10
N LEU A 182 9.39 -8.84 -17.07
CA LEU A 182 10.52 -8.94 -18.01
C LEU A 182 11.55 -10.02 -17.64
N LEU A 183 11.48 -10.60 -16.43
CA LEU A 183 12.45 -11.59 -15.93
C LEU A 183 12.80 -12.71 -16.91
N PRO A 184 11.88 -13.28 -17.72
CA PRO A 184 12.23 -14.29 -18.71
C PRO A 184 13.30 -13.87 -19.75
N ASN A 185 13.68 -12.58 -19.79
CA ASN A 185 14.73 -12.07 -20.66
C ASN A 185 16.14 -12.36 -20.09
N PRO A 186 16.97 -13.17 -20.79
CA PRO A 186 18.27 -13.61 -20.27
C PRO A 186 19.33 -12.50 -20.25
N ASN A 187 19.08 -11.37 -20.90
CA ASN A 187 20.03 -10.25 -20.94
C ASN A 187 19.90 -9.32 -19.72
N ILE A 188 18.90 -9.52 -18.86
CA ILE A 188 18.74 -8.72 -17.64
C ILE A 188 19.78 -9.19 -16.60
N SER A 189 20.60 -8.27 -16.13
CA SER A 189 21.68 -8.57 -15.20
C SER A 189 21.23 -8.62 -13.74
N ALA A 190 20.29 -7.76 -13.40
CA ALA A 190 19.78 -7.51 -12.05
C ALA A 190 18.49 -6.68 -12.12
N ILE A 191 17.59 -6.87 -11.14
CA ILE A 191 16.41 -6.02 -10.96
C ILE A 191 16.44 -5.37 -9.58
N ILE A 192 16.29 -4.05 -9.53
CA ILE A 192 16.05 -3.29 -8.30
C ILE A 192 14.65 -2.69 -8.37
N THR A 193 13.76 -3.13 -7.49
CA THR A 193 12.40 -2.59 -7.39
C THR A 193 12.26 -1.68 -6.18
N MET A 194 11.51 -0.60 -6.32
CA MET A 194 11.34 0.45 -5.32
C MET A 194 9.85 0.69 -5.06
N SER A 195 9.40 0.56 -3.81
CA SER A 195 7.98 0.66 -3.41
C SER A 195 7.04 -0.16 -4.31
N THR A 196 7.49 -1.34 -4.75
CA THR A 196 6.76 -2.17 -5.71
C THR A 196 5.87 -3.17 -4.98
N PRO A 197 4.55 -3.19 -5.24
CA PRO A 197 3.62 -4.13 -4.61
C PRO A 197 3.76 -5.53 -5.25
N HIS A 198 4.67 -6.37 -4.78
CA HIS A 198 4.90 -7.71 -5.32
C HIS A 198 3.79 -8.72 -4.95
N ILE A 199 3.25 -8.64 -3.74
CA ILE A 199 2.30 -9.64 -3.22
C ILE A 199 0.86 -9.32 -3.62
N LEU A 200 0.44 -8.08 -3.41
CA LEU A 200 -0.94 -7.64 -3.52
C LEU A 200 -1.01 -6.34 -4.31
N PRO A 201 -1.80 -6.27 -5.40
CA PRO A 201 -2.00 -5.02 -6.12
C PRO A 201 -2.64 -3.96 -5.21
N PRO A 202 -2.31 -2.67 -5.41
CA PRO A 202 -2.94 -1.58 -4.65
C PRO A 202 -4.46 -1.61 -4.76
N VAL A 203 -4.98 -1.89 -5.96
CA VAL A 203 -6.40 -2.13 -6.21
C VAL A 203 -6.63 -3.17 -7.32
N ARG A 204 -7.78 -3.87 -7.29
CA ARG A 204 -8.13 -4.94 -8.23
C ARG A 204 -9.44 -4.70 -8.98
N PHE A 205 -9.53 -3.58 -9.71
CA PHE A 205 -10.72 -3.27 -10.52
C PHE A 205 -10.81 -4.08 -11.82
N ASP A 206 -9.71 -4.73 -12.22
CA ASP A 206 -9.62 -5.53 -13.43
C ASP A 206 -9.10 -6.93 -13.10
N ARG A 207 -9.78 -7.95 -13.62
CA ARG A 207 -9.42 -9.36 -13.48
C ARG A 207 -8.03 -9.66 -14.04
N ARG A 208 -7.59 -8.95 -15.09
CA ARG A 208 -6.31 -9.20 -15.73
C ARG A 208 -5.12 -8.89 -14.82
N ILE A 209 -5.25 -7.95 -13.88
CA ILE A 209 -4.21 -7.64 -12.89
C ILE A 209 -3.87 -8.89 -12.06
N ASP A 210 -4.87 -9.68 -11.65
CA ASP A 210 -4.62 -10.93 -10.91
C ASP A 210 -3.81 -11.94 -11.73
N HIS A 211 -4.03 -11.99 -13.05
CA HIS A 211 -3.28 -12.87 -13.94
C HIS A 211 -1.81 -12.46 -14.04
N ILE A 212 -1.53 -11.17 -14.21
CA ILE A 212 -0.18 -10.61 -14.30
C ILE A 212 0.59 -10.91 -13.01
N TYR A 213 -0.02 -10.68 -11.84
CA TYR A 213 0.63 -10.97 -10.56
C TYR A 213 0.92 -12.47 -10.40
N ALA A 214 -0.03 -13.33 -10.77
CA ALA A 214 0.19 -14.78 -10.73
C ALA A 214 1.29 -15.26 -11.68
N GLN A 215 1.49 -14.60 -12.83
CA GLN A 215 2.61 -14.87 -13.74
C GLN A 215 3.93 -14.36 -13.16
N ASN A 216 3.96 -13.13 -12.65
CA ASN A 216 5.13 -12.56 -12.00
C ASN A 216 5.62 -13.41 -10.82
N HIS A 217 4.71 -13.96 -10.01
CA HIS A 217 5.06 -14.89 -8.93
C HIS A 217 5.78 -16.13 -9.46
N LYS A 218 5.33 -16.68 -10.60
CA LYS A 218 6.03 -17.81 -11.27
C LYS A 218 7.41 -17.40 -11.78
N HIS A 219 7.55 -16.21 -12.36
CA HIS A 219 8.84 -15.71 -12.83
C HIS A 219 9.82 -15.49 -11.66
N LEU A 220 9.37 -14.86 -10.59
CA LEU A 220 10.16 -14.68 -9.36
C LEU A 220 10.60 -16.01 -8.76
N ALA A 221 9.80 -17.07 -8.89
CA ALA A 221 10.12 -18.40 -8.37
C ALA A 221 11.09 -19.21 -9.23
N ALA A 222 11.18 -18.94 -10.53
CA ALA A 222 11.96 -19.74 -11.47
C ALA A 222 13.25 -19.06 -11.96
N ASP A 223 13.25 -17.73 -12.10
CA ASP A 223 14.32 -17.01 -12.78
C ASP A 223 15.57 -16.79 -11.89
N PRO A 224 16.80 -17.07 -12.35
CA PRO A 224 18.02 -16.91 -11.54
C PRO A 224 18.48 -15.45 -11.35
N THR A 225 17.95 -14.50 -12.11
CA THR A 225 18.33 -13.08 -12.04
C THR A 225 18.17 -12.54 -10.62
N PRO A 226 19.15 -11.84 -10.04
CA PRO A 226 19.05 -11.30 -8.69
C PRO A 226 18.01 -10.17 -8.64
N VAL A 227 17.09 -10.24 -7.67
CA VAL A 227 16.03 -9.24 -7.47
C VAL A 227 16.08 -8.71 -6.04
N LEU A 228 16.15 -7.39 -5.90
CA LEU A 228 16.09 -6.71 -4.61
C LEU A 228 14.92 -5.71 -4.59
N SER A 229 14.12 -5.76 -3.52
CA SER A 229 12.98 -4.89 -3.29
C SER A 229 13.25 -3.92 -2.13
N LEU A 230 13.23 -2.62 -2.41
CA LEU A 230 13.30 -1.54 -1.42
C LEU A 230 11.88 -1.07 -1.05
N CYS A 231 11.56 -1.08 0.24
CA CYS A 231 10.24 -0.71 0.73
C CYS A 231 10.30 0.52 1.66
N GLY A 232 9.41 1.49 1.45
CA GLY A 232 9.42 2.77 2.17
C GLY A 232 8.92 2.73 3.62
N GLY A 233 8.26 1.63 4.01
CA GLY A 233 7.71 1.47 5.35
C GLY A 233 6.40 2.24 5.55
N ALA A 234 6.14 2.73 6.77
CA ALA A 234 4.84 3.31 7.11
C ALA A 234 4.57 4.69 6.51
N THR A 235 5.60 5.37 6.00
CA THR A 235 5.50 6.68 5.34
C THR A 235 4.92 6.55 3.93
N ASP A 236 4.97 5.37 3.32
CA ASP A 236 4.26 5.07 2.08
C ASP A 236 2.75 4.89 2.37
N LEU A 237 1.97 5.91 2.02
CA LEU A 237 0.51 5.92 2.17
C LEU A 237 -0.24 5.45 0.92
N MET A 238 0.46 5.31 -0.21
CA MET A 238 -0.17 4.89 -1.47
C MET A 238 -0.25 3.37 -1.56
N ILE A 239 0.80 2.68 -1.10
CA ILE A 239 0.89 1.24 -1.14
C ILE A 239 1.15 0.72 0.28
N PRO A 240 0.33 -0.22 0.79
CA PRO A 240 0.64 -0.91 2.03
C PRO A 240 1.98 -1.63 1.90
N SER A 241 3.00 -1.20 2.65
CA SER A 241 4.38 -1.69 2.51
C SER A 241 4.53 -3.20 2.78
N GLU A 242 3.60 -3.83 3.50
CA GLU A 242 3.53 -5.29 3.62
C GLU A 242 3.39 -6.00 2.25
N SER A 243 2.84 -5.33 1.23
CA SER A 243 2.73 -5.86 -0.13
C SER A 243 4.04 -5.82 -0.93
N CYS A 244 5.05 -5.08 -0.44
CA CYS A 244 6.34 -4.88 -1.11
C CYS A 244 7.37 -5.99 -0.82
N ILE A 245 7.07 -6.85 0.16
CA ILE A 245 7.92 -7.94 0.62
C ILE A 245 8.00 -9.06 -0.44
N LEU A 246 9.20 -9.56 -0.70
CA LEU A 246 9.45 -10.77 -1.50
C LEU A 246 9.40 -11.99 -0.57
N SER A 247 8.18 -12.43 -0.24
CA SER A 247 7.92 -13.53 0.70
C SER A 247 8.19 -14.90 0.07
N PRO A 248 9.12 -15.73 0.62
CA PRO A 248 9.36 -17.09 0.13
C PRO A 248 8.12 -17.99 0.16
N THR A 249 7.29 -17.91 1.20
CA THR A 249 6.10 -18.78 1.32
C THR A 249 4.99 -18.34 0.37
N VAL A 250 4.74 -17.03 0.26
CA VAL A 250 3.66 -16.51 -0.58
C VAL A 250 4.02 -16.64 -2.07
N LEU A 251 5.28 -16.39 -2.41
CA LEU A 251 5.77 -16.43 -3.80
C LEU A 251 6.31 -17.81 -4.21
N ASN A 252 6.46 -18.76 -3.28
CA ASN A 252 6.90 -20.15 -3.50
C ASN A 252 8.25 -20.28 -4.25
N PHE A 253 9.26 -19.49 -3.86
CA PHE A 253 10.60 -19.56 -4.47
C PHE A 253 11.62 -20.27 -3.58
N ASN A 254 12.65 -20.86 -4.19
CA ASN A 254 13.76 -21.49 -3.45
C ASN A 254 14.68 -20.41 -2.85
N THR A 255 15.07 -20.57 -1.59
CA THR A 255 16.01 -19.68 -0.87
C THR A 255 17.40 -19.62 -1.49
N SER A 256 17.74 -20.52 -2.44
CA SER A 256 18.95 -20.42 -3.24
C SER A 256 18.94 -19.25 -4.23
N LEU A 257 17.76 -18.76 -4.63
CA LEU A 257 17.64 -17.59 -5.50
C LEU A 257 17.86 -16.31 -4.70
N TYR A 258 18.54 -15.34 -5.29
CA TYR A 258 18.72 -14.04 -4.66
C TYR A 258 17.43 -13.22 -4.76
N ARG A 259 16.64 -13.25 -3.68
CA ARG A 259 15.45 -12.44 -3.45
C ARG A 259 15.59 -11.76 -2.10
N ARG A 260 15.75 -10.44 -2.11
CA ARG A 260 15.92 -9.65 -0.88
C ARG A 260 14.90 -8.55 -0.79
N THR A 261 14.40 -8.33 0.42
CA THR A 261 13.61 -7.15 0.77
C THR A 261 14.36 -6.37 1.81
N VAL A 262 14.45 -5.06 1.65
CA VAL A 262 15.03 -4.16 2.64
C VAL A 262 14.13 -2.94 2.80
N PHE A 263 13.71 -2.67 4.03
CA PHE A 263 12.99 -1.44 4.34
C PHE A 263 13.98 -0.29 4.49
N THR A 264 13.61 0.92 4.05
CA THR A 264 14.49 2.09 4.14
C THR A 264 14.82 2.50 5.58
N SER A 265 14.01 2.08 6.55
CA SER A 265 14.28 2.23 7.98
C SER A 265 15.39 1.29 8.47
N ALA A 266 15.56 0.13 7.83
CA ALA A 266 16.60 -0.85 8.14
C ALA A 266 17.87 -0.66 7.30
N LEU A 267 17.72 -0.09 6.09
CA LEU A 267 18.81 0.15 5.15
C LEU A 267 19.93 0.95 5.84
N GLU A 268 21.09 0.31 6.00
CA GLU A 268 22.26 0.90 6.67
C GLU A 268 22.61 2.25 6.02
N GLY A 269 22.82 3.30 6.82
CA GLY A 269 23.07 4.67 6.37
C GLY A 269 21.88 5.39 5.71
N CYS A 270 20.67 4.82 5.75
CA CYS A 270 19.43 5.55 5.48
C CYS A 270 18.62 5.76 6.75
N TRP A 271 18.27 4.67 7.44
CA TRP A 271 17.53 4.65 8.72
C TRP A 271 16.30 5.57 8.79
N THR A 272 15.57 5.71 7.67
CA THR A 272 14.45 6.65 7.57
C THR A 272 13.26 6.04 6.86
N GLY A 273 12.04 6.37 7.32
CA GLY A 273 10.83 6.09 6.57
C GLY A 273 10.77 6.95 5.32
N VAL A 274 10.40 6.37 4.18
CA VAL A 274 10.39 7.06 2.89
C VAL A 274 9.00 6.94 2.25
N GLY A 275 8.38 8.08 1.98
CA GLY A 275 7.09 8.12 1.29
C GLY A 275 7.17 7.60 -0.15
N HIS A 276 6.01 7.25 -0.74
CA HIS A 276 5.92 6.60 -2.06
C HIS A 276 6.73 7.32 -3.15
N LEU A 277 6.44 8.61 -3.36
CA LEU A 277 7.15 9.41 -4.36
C LEU A 277 8.58 9.76 -3.95
N ALA A 278 8.85 9.83 -2.65
CA ALA A 278 10.18 10.12 -2.12
C ALA A 278 11.18 9.00 -2.41
N MET A 279 10.70 7.78 -2.62
CA MET A 279 11.55 6.61 -2.87
C MET A 279 12.59 6.82 -3.99
N VAL A 280 12.25 7.56 -5.03
CA VAL A 280 13.14 7.77 -6.20
C VAL A 280 14.05 8.99 -6.10
N TRP A 281 13.81 9.92 -5.16
CA TRP A 281 14.60 11.15 -5.02
C TRP A 281 15.23 11.38 -3.64
N CYS A 282 14.79 10.62 -2.63
CA CYS A 282 15.37 10.64 -1.29
C CYS A 282 16.87 10.35 -1.40
N HIS A 283 17.70 11.30 -0.97
CA HIS A 283 19.12 11.20 -1.23
C HIS A 283 19.77 9.96 -0.63
N GLN A 284 19.41 9.64 0.60
CA GLN A 284 19.91 8.47 1.33
C GLN A 284 19.69 7.17 0.54
N VAL A 285 18.52 7.03 -0.11
CA VAL A 285 18.18 5.85 -0.91
C VAL A 285 18.84 5.91 -2.29
N ARG A 286 18.63 7.00 -3.04
CA ARG A 286 19.10 7.11 -4.43
C ARG A 286 20.62 6.96 -4.54
N TRP A 287 21.37 7.45 -3.55
CA TRP A 287 22.82 7.41 -3.56
C TRP A 287 23.32 5.96 -3.50
N ARG A 288 22.69 5.13 -2.66
CA ARG A 288 23.02 3.71 -2.52
C ARG A 288 22.59 2.89 -3.72
N VAL A 289 21.41 3.17 -4.27
CA VAL A 289 20.92 2.52 -5.50
C VAL A 289 21.86 2.81 -6.67
N ALA A 290 22.29 4.07 -6.83
CA ALA A 290 23.25 4.47 -7.85
C ALA A 290 24.61 3.78 -7.66
N ARG A 291 25.11 3.74 -6.42
CA ARG A 291 26.39 3.07 -6.11
C ARG A 291 26.33 1.57 -6.40
N ALA A 292 25.24 0.91 -6.00
CA ALA A 292 25.02 -0.49 -6.31
C ALA A 292 24.99 -0.74 -7.82
N ALA A 293 24.32 0.10 -8.59
CA ALA A 293 24.24 -0.05 -10.04
C ALA A 293 25.61 0.08 -10.75
N LEU A 294 26.44 1.05 -10.33
CA LEU A 294 27.80 1.25 -10.85
C LEU A 294 28.67 0.00 -10.61
N GLU A 295 28.58 -0.60 -9.42
CA GLU A 295 29.36 -1.79 -9.09
C GLU A 295 28.78 -3.09 -9.68
N ILE A 296 27.45 -3.20 -9.85
CA ILE A 296 26.78 -4.31 -10.54
C ILE A 296 27.22 -4.37 -12.00
N ALA A 297 27.33 -3.21 -12.67
CA ALA A 297 27.77 -3.11 -14.06
C ALA A 297 29.21 -3.63 -14.26
N ALA A 298 30.05 -3.52 -13.23
CA ALA A 298 31.44 -3.96 -13.27
C ALA A 298 31.64 -5.48 -13.05
N VAL A 299 30.58 -6.23 -12.72
CA VAL A 299 30.65 -7.67 -12.43
C VAL A 299 29.75 -8.51 -13.34
N GLN A 300 30.18 -9.75 -13.60
CA GLN A 300 29.57 -10.58 -14.64
C GLN A 300 28.68 -11.68 -14.06
N THR A 301 29.03 -12.25 -12.91
CA THR A 301 28.29 -13.41 -12.37
C THR A 301 27.11 -12.99 -11.49
N VAL A 302 26.05 -13.80 -11.47
CA VAL A 302 24.87 -13.61 -10.60
C VAL A 302 25.27 -13.51 -9.13
N LYS A 303 26.23 -14.33 -8.69
CA LYS A 303 26.71 -14.35 -7.30
C LYS A 303 27.45 -13.06 -6.92
N GLU A 304 28.28 -12.52 -7.81
CA GLU A 304 28.96 -11.24 -7.57
C GLU A 304 27.97 -10.07 -7.55
N ARG A 305 26.95 -10.09 -8.42
CA ARG A 305 25.90 -9.05 -8.43
C ARG A 305 25.09 -9.07 -7.13
N ALA A 306 24.73 -10.25 -6.65
CA ALA A 306 24.13 -10.44 -5.33
C ALA A 306 25.03 -9.89 -4.21
N LEU A 307 26.33 -10.17 -4.25
CA LEU A 307 27.31 -9.66 -3.30
C LEU A 307 27.40 -8.12 -3.28
N VAL A 308 27.32 -7.48 -4.45
CA VAL A 308 27.28 -6.01 -4.57
C VAL A 308 25.99 -5.45 -3.95
N MET A 309 24.85 -6.10 -4.20
CA MET A 309 23.58 -5.72 -3.58
C MET A 309 23.62 -5.85 -2.04
N ASP A 310 24.13 -6.97 -1.50
CA ASP A 310 24.31 -7.20 -0.05
C ASP A 310 25.38 -6.29 0.58
N ARG A 311 26.19 -5.59 -0.22
CA ARG A 311 27.12 -4.57 0.26
C ARG A 311 26.43 -3.23 0.43
N TRP A 312 25.73 -2.75 -0.60
CA TRP A 312 25.21 -1.38 -0.66
C TRP A 312 23.77 -1.23 -0.19
N LEU A 313 22.97 -2.30 -0.30
CA LEU A 313 21.54 -2.34 -0.05
C LEU A 313 21.18 -3.36 1.04
N ARG A 314 21.94 -3.37 2.14
CA ARG A 314 21.80 -4.29 3.29
C ARG A 314 21.04 -3.68 4.47
N ASP A 315 20.45 -4.54 5.29
CA ASP A 315 19.73 -4.24 6.53
C ASP A 315 20.53 -4.55 7.82
N GLY A 316 21.71 -5.16 7.67
CA GLY A 316 22.61 -5.49 8.77
C GLY A 316 22.24 -6.73 9.59
N HIS A 317 21.23 -7.52 9.19
CA HIS A 317 20.86 -8.74 9.92
C HIS A 317 21.74 -9.95 9.61
N VAL A 318 22.48 -9.91 8.50
CA VAL A 318 23.46 -10.93 8.13
C VAL A 318 24.85 -10.29 8.09
N PRO A 319 25.88 -10.94 8.68
CA PRO A 319 27.25 -10.45 8.58
C PRO A 319 27.67 -10.23 7.12
N PRO A 320 28.57 -9.27 6.85
CA PRO A 320 29.06 -9.03 5.50
C PRO A 320 29.67 -10.30 4.90
N PRO A 321 29.32 -10.67 3.67
CA PRO A 321 29.84 -11.86 2.97
C PRO A 321 31.32 -11.76 2.54
N VAL A 322 32.10 -10.86 3.15
CA VAL A 322 33.51 -10.61 2.85
C VAL A 322 34.38 -11.35 3.86
N ALA A 323 35.57 -11.81 3.44
CA ALA A 323 36.49 -12.52 4.32
C ALA A 323 36.92 -11.65 5.52
N PHE A 324 36.84 -12.23 6.71
CA PHE A 324 37.34 -11.64 7.95
C PHE A 324 38.86 -11.72 8.01
N PRO A 325 39.52 -10.85 8.80
CA PRO A 325 40.96 -10.93 9.03
C PRO A 325 41.36 -12.34 9.51
N THR A 326 42.45 -12.89 8.96
CA THR A 326 42.99 -14.20 9.34
C THR A 326 44.45 -14.08 9.75
N GLY A 327 44.88 -14.88 10.74
CA GLY A 327 46.28 -15.00 11.15
C GLY A 327 46.47 -14.77 12.64
N THR A 328 47.43 -15.47 13.24
CA THR A 328 47.75 -15.34 14.67
C THR A 328 48.72 -14.19 14.88
N VAL A 329 48.41 -13.29 15.81
CA VAL A 329 49.28 -12.19 16.23
C VAL A 329 49.82 -12.50 17.62
N ARG A 330 51.10 -12.19 17.87
CA ARG A 330 51.72 -12.31 19.19
C ARG A 330 52.05 -10.93 19.74
N TYR A 331 51.67 -10.67 20.99
CA TYR A 331 52.02 -9.43 21.69
C TYR A 331 52.92 -9.74 22.89
N GLU A 332 54.07 -9.08 22.94
CA GLU A 332 55.01 -9.16 24.05
C GLU A 332 54.57 -8.28 25.22
N ALA A 333 55.08 -8.55 26.42
CA ALA A 333 54.85 -7.72 27.60
C ALA A 333 55.26 -6.25 27.36
N GLY A 334 54.30 -5.33 27.46
CA GLY A 334 54.48 -3.89 27.22
C GLY A 334 53.94 -3.38 25.87
N GLN A 335 53.57 -4.28 24.95
CA GLN A 335 52.93 -3.91 23.67
C GLN A 335 51.40 -3.76 23.75
N TYR A 336 50.81 -4.07 24.91
CA TYR A 336 49.39 -3.99 25.17
C TYR A 336 49.12 -3.39 26.56
N ARG A 337 47.93 -2.79 26.72
CA ARG A 337 47.43 -2.25 28.00
C ARG A 337 46.34 -3.17 28.54
N ARG A 338 46.48 -3.66 29.78
CA ARG A 338 45.40 -4.42 30.44
C ARG A 338 44.35 -3.46 31.00
N ALA A 339 43.09 -3.65 30.63
CA ALA A 339 41.96 -2.99 31.26
C ALA A 339 41.67 -3.62 32.63
N PRO A 340 41.22 -2.84 33.64
CA PRO A 340 40.78 -3.39 34.91
C PRO A 340 39.63 -4.39 34.73
N ALA A 341 39.56 -5.40 35.62
CA ALA A 341 38.44 -6.34 35.62
C ALA A 341 37.10 -5.60 35.82
N ASN A 342 36.07 -6.04 35.10
CA ASN A 342 34.70 -5.50 35.14
C ASN A 342 34.58 -4.02 34.71
N GLN A 343 35.55 -3.48 33.96
CA GLN A 343 35.42 -2.17 33.34
C GLN A 343 35.21 -2.29 31.82
N HIS A 344 34.36 -1.40 31.29
CA HIS A 344 34.22 -1.22 29.85
C HIS A 344 35.43 -0.49 29.28
N LEU A 345 35.81 -0.86 28.07
CA LEU A 345 36.77 -0.12 27.26
C LEU A 345 36.10 1.14 26.75
N LEU A 346 36.64 2.31 27.12
CA LEU A 346 36.26 3.58 26.53
C LEU A 346 37.50 4.32 26.06
N ILE A 347 37.58 4.58 24.76
CA ILE A 347 38.68 5.29 24.13
C ILE A 347 38.08 6.48 23.38
N ARG A 348 38.37 7.67 23.89
CA ARG A 348 38.08 8.94 23.23
C ARG A 348 39.33 9.38 22.47
N ASP A 349 39.17 9.91 21.26
CA ASP A 349 40.24 10.47 20.45
C ASP A 349 41.43 9.50 20.24
N PRO A 350 41.22 8.32 19.62
CA PRO A 350 42.26 7.30 19.46
C PRO A 350 43.52 7.85 18.78
N VAL A 351 44.72 7.46 19.25
CA VAL A 351 46.01 7.94 18.75
C VAL A 351 46.93 6.78 18.39
N GLY A 352 47.50 6.82 17.17
CA GLY A 352 48.51 5.85 16.76
C GLY A 352 47.96 4.42 16.72
N THR A 353 48.78 3.47 17.16
CA THR A 353 48.39 2.06 17.25
C THR A 353 48.54 1.57 18.67
N GLU A 354 47.46 1.12 19.28
CA GLU A 354 47.42 0.63 20.66
C GLU A 354 46.53 -0.60 20.78
N THR A 355 46.95 -1.56 21.62
CA THR A 355 46.21 -2.79 21.91
C THR A 355 45.76 -2.81 23.35
N TYR A 356 44.48 -3.13 23.56
CA TYR A 356 43.82 -3.16 24.86
C TYR A 356 43.34 -4.58 25.15
N ALA A 357 43.82 -5.18 26.24
CA ALA A 357 43.44 -6.51 26.68
C ALA A 357 42.38 -6.41 27.78
N LEU A 358 41.19 -6.95 27.53
CA LEU A 358 40.08 -7.00 28.47
C LEU A 358 39.96 -8.41 29.07
N PRO A 359 40.08 -8.57 30.39
CA PRO A 359 39.87 -9.87 31.04
C PRO A 359 38.41 -10.32 30.86
N LEU A 360 38.20 -11.64 30.77
CA LEU A 360 36.85 -12.21 30.75
C LEU A 360 36.13 -11.97 32.09
N PRO A 361 34.81 -11.74 32.08
CA PRO A 361 34.04 -11.68 33.32
C PRO A 361 34.07 -13.04 34.03
N PRO A 362 33.96 -13.08 35.37
CA PRO A 362 33.85 -14.34 36.09
C PRO A 362 32.59 -15.10 35.62
N PRO A 363 32.68 -16.41 35.34
CA PRO A 363 31.53 -17.17 34.87
C PRO A 363 30.47 -17.27 35.97
N GLU A 364 29.24 -16.89 35.64
CA GLU A 364 28.08 -17.15 36.50
C GLU A 364 27.64 -18.62 36.42
N GLU A 365 26.84 -19.08 37.38
CA GLU A 365 26.46 -20.48 37.51
C GLU A 365 25.70 -20.97 36.27
N GLY A 366 26.31 -21.84 35.46
CA GLY A 366 25.75 -22.36 34.21
C GLY A 366 26.09 -21.54 32.95
N GLN A 367 26.79 -20.41 33.06
CA GLN A 367 27.18 -19.59 31.92
C GLN A 367 28.48 -20.10 31.28
N THR A 368 28.41 -20.48 30.00
CA THR A 368 29.58 -20.99 29.24
C THR A 368 30.14 -19.98 28.25
N MET A 369 29.37 -18.96 27.90
CA MET A 369 29.72 -17.94 26.91
C MET A 369 29.39 -16.55 27.44
N ALA A 370 30.20 -15.56 27.11
CA ALA A 370 29.91 -14.14 27.32
C ALA A 370 29.73 -13.42 25.99
N LYS A 371 28.84 -12.42 25.94
CA LYS A 371 28.65 -11.59 24.76
C LYS A 371 29.61 -10.41 24.81
N PHE A 372 30.55 -10.33 23.87
CA PHE A 372 31.38 -9.14 23.70
C PHE A 372 30.73 -8.19 22.68
N VAL A 373 30.64 -6.91 23.02
CA VAL A 373 30.05 -5.86 22.19
C VAL A 373 31.06 -4.74 22.03
N LEU A 374 31.26 -4.27 20.80
CA LEU A 374 32.12 -3.14 20.46
C LEU A 374 31.38 -2.19 19.53
N TYR A 375 31.50 -0.91 19.82
CA TYR A 375 30.96 0.22 19.07
C TYR A 375 32.13 1.10 18.63
N ALA A 376 32.25 1.34 17.33
CA ALA A 376 33.28 2.23 16.77
C ALA A 376 32.62 3.36 15.96
N SER A 377 32.77 4.60 16.40
CA SER A 377 32.15 5.75 15.74
C SER A 377 32.93 6.23 14.54
N GLN A 378 32.29 6.21 13.37
CA GLN A 378 32.83 6.62 12.07
C GLN A 378 34.12 5.92 11.60
N GLY A 379 34.75 5.07 12.42
CA GLY A 379 35.90 4.26 12.05
C GLY A 379 35.52 2.96 11.35
N SER A 380 36.47 2.03 11.27
CA SER A 380 36.28 0.74 10.62
C SER A 380 36.45 -0.43 11.58
N VAL A 381 35.58 -1.44 11.44
CA VAL A 381 35.77 -2.78 12.02
C VAL A 381 35.72 -3.78 10.86
N PRO A 382 36.88 -4.24 10.35
CA PRO A 382 36.94 -4.99 9.11
C PRO A 382 36.02 -6.22 9.13
N PRO A 383 35.33 -6.51 8.01
CA PRO A 383 35.38 -5.81 6.72
C PRO A 383 34.45 -4.59 6.58
N LEU A 384 33.78 -4.14 7.65
CA LEU A 384 32.75 -3.10 7.58
C LEU A 384 33.26 -1.70 7.97
N SER A 385 32.78 -0.69 7.25
CA SER A 385 33.01 0.72 7.56
C SER A 385 31.90 1.60 6.97
N PRO A 386 31.72 2.83 7.46
CA PRO A 386 31.05 3.89 6.70
C PRO A 386 31.73 4.14 5.35
N HIS A 387 31.12 4.95 4.47
CA HIS A 387 31.66 5.19 3.12
C HIS A 387 33.04 5.87 3.15
N HIS A 388 33.16 7.00 3.85
CA HIS A 388 34.45 7.64 4.13
C HIS A 388 34.77 7.53 5.62
N PRO A 389 35.38 6.41 6.06
CA PRO A 389 35.64 6.21 7.47
C PRO A 389 36.77 7.12 7.96
N LEU A 390 36.78 7.38 9.27
CA LEU A 390 37.96 7.90 9.94
C LEU A 390 39.14 6.92 9.77
N PRO A 391 40.40 7.40 9.82
CA PRO A 391 41.57 6.56 9.52
C PRO A 391 41.72 5.35 10.44
N PHE A 392 41.14 5.42 11.64
CA PHE A 392 41.31 4.38 12.64
C PHE A 392 40.55 3.09 12.30
N ARG A 393 41.16 1.96 12.67
CA ARG A 393 40.63 0.62 12.45
C ARG A 393 40.68 -0.17 13.75
N ALA A 394 39.55 -0.71 14.17
CA ALA A 394 39.47 -1.59 15.34
C ALA A 394 39.37 -3.06 14.89
N THR A 395 40.19 -3.91 15.49
CA THR A 395 40.19 -5.37 15.27
C THR A 395 40.08 -6.08 16.61
N VAL A 396 39.23 -7.11 16.66
CA VAL A 396 38.94 -7.85 17.89
C VAL A 396 39.57 -9.23 17.79
N TYR A 397 40.29 -9.63 18.83
CA TYR A 397 40.98 -10.90 18.93
C TYR A 397 40.57 -11.64 20.20
N LEU A 398 40.55 -12.97 20.11
CA LEU A 398 40.56 -13.86 21.25
C LEU A 398 42.00 -14.31 21.50
N CYS A 399 42.49 -14.11 22.71
CA CYS A 399 43.87 -14.37 23.09
C CYS A 399 43.96 -15.32 24.28
N ASP A 400 45.00 -16.16 24.28
CA ASP A 400 45.37 -16.94 25.45
C ASP A 400 46.42 -16.18 26.28
N ASP A 401 46.16 -16.04 27.58
CA ASP A 401 46.99 -15.39 28.60
C ASP A 401 48.16 -16.31 29.02
N ILE A 402 48.97 -16.64 28.02
CA ILE A 402 50.31 -17.22 28.15
C ILE A 402 51.27 -16.02 28.35
N PRO A 403 52.48 -16.16 28.92
CA PRO A 403 53.45 -15.07 29.13
C PRO A 403 53.58 -14.03 28.00
N ASP A 404 53.37 -14.45 26.74
CA ASP A 404 53.07 -13.58 25.61
C ASP A 404 51.65 -13.87 25.12
N LEU A 405 50.88 -12.83 24.77
CA LEU A 405 49.51 -13.02 24.27
C LEU A 405 49.57 -13.58 22.86
N SER A 406 49.07 -14.80 22.68
CA SER A 406 48.82 -15.38 21.36
C SER A 406 47.36 -15.17 20.98
N CYS A 407 47.12 -14.33 19.97
CA CYS A 407 45.81 -13.80 19.62
C CYS A 407 45.36 -14.26 18.24
N THR A 408 44.10 -14.68 18.12
CA THR A 408 43.45 -14.99 16.84
C THR A 408 42.24 -14.08 16.62
N PRO A 409 41.97 -13.61 15.40
CA PRO A 409 40.80 -12.79 15.10
C PRO A 409 39.52 -13.48 15.55
N LEU A 410 38.66 -12.74 16.24
CA LEU A 410 37.36 -13.23 16.68
C LEU A 410 36.33 -12.93 15.59
N ASP A 411 35.57 -13.93 15.17
CA ASP A 411 34.51 -13.76 14.18
C ASP A 411 33.24 -13.16 14.83
N PRO A 412 32.62 -12.14 14.22
CA PRO A 412 31.40 -11.55 14.75
C PRO A 412 30.17 -12.40 14.47
N THR A 413 29.29 -12.47 15.46
CA THR A 413 27.89 -12.88 15.30
C THR A 413 27.03 -11.80 14.65
N THR A 414 27.30 -10.53 14.96
CA THR A 414 26.66 -9.36 14.37
C THR A 414 27.74 -8.38 13.94
N LEU A 415 27.70 -7.91 12.69
CA LEU A 415 28.53 -6.82 12.22
C LEU A 415 27.71 -5.93 11.30
N LYS A 416 27.35 -4.73 11.77
CA LYS A 416 26.48 -3.79 11.05
C LYS A 416 26.72 -2.34 11.43
N LEU A 417 26.19 -1.42 10.64
CA LEU A 417 26.12 -0.01 11.00
C LEU A 417 24.81 0.27 11.77
N ILE A 418 24.91 1.07 12.83
CA ILE A 418 23.76 1.66 13.53
C ILE A 418 23.87 3.19 13.49
N PRO A 419 22.75 3.93 13.52
CA PRO A 419 22.80 5.39 13.54
C PRO A 419 23.41 5.91 14.84
N SER A 420 23.95 7.12 14.78
CA SER A 420 24.36 7.91 15.96
C SER A 420 23.58 9.22 15.99
N PRO A 421 22.34 9.21 16.50
CA PRO A 421 21.49 10.41 16.52
C PRO A 421 22.16 11.57 17.26
N MET A 422 22.03 12.78 16.72
CA MET A 422 22.51 13.99 17.38
C MET A 422 21.71 14.27 18.66
N PRO A 423 22.37 14.47 19.83
CA PRO A 423 21.68 14.78 21.07
C PRO A 423 20.78 16.02 20.95
N GLY A 424 19.53 15.90 21.45
CA GLY A 424 18.56 16.99 21.45
C GLY A 424 17.83 17.25 20.12
N LEU A 425 18.21 16.57 19.04
CA LEU A 425 17.52 16.64 17.75
C LEU A 425 16.61 15.43 17.50
N PRO A 426 15.54 15.57 16.71
CA PRO A 426 14.75 14.42 16.27
C PRO A 426 15.57 13.51 15.36
N PHE A 427 15.27 12.22 15.39
CA PHE A 427 15.87 11.24 14.47
C PHE A 427 14.78 10.54 13.65
N PRO A 428 15.02 10.31 12.34
CA PRO A 428 16.00 11.02 11.52
C PRO A 428 15.73 12.54 11.51
N VAL A 429 16.77 13.33 11.25
CA VAL A 429 16.66 14.79 11.17
C VAL A 429 15.86 15.14 9.90
N PRO A 430 14.75 15.90 10.01
CA PRO A 430 13.94 16.28 8.85
C PRO A 430 14.77 16.99 7.78
N ASP A 431 14.57 16.64 6.51
CA ASP A 431 15.22 17.21 5.32
C ASP A 431 16.76 17.10 5.25
N GLU A 432 17.42 16.59 6.29
CA GLU A 432 18.87 16.35 6.36
C GLU A 432 19.20 14.86 6.36
N GLY A 433 18.48 14.07 7.16
CA GLY A 433 18.64 12.63 7.28
C GLY A 433 19.98 12.22 7.89
N SER A 434 20.53 11.12 7.39
CA SER A 434 21.90 10.66 7.70
C SER A 434 22.80 10.83 6.48
N ASP A 435 24.08 11.11 6.73
CA ASP A 435 25.12 11.15 5.71
C ASP A 435 25.70 9.75 5.45
N GLU A 436 26.25 9.50 4.26
CA GLU A 436 26.83 8.21 3.87
C GLU A 436 28.03 7.78 4.73
N SER A 437 28.71 8.75 5.35
CA SER A 437 29.86 8.51 6.22
C SER A 437 29.51 8.51 7.71
N GLU A 438 28.24 8.73 8.05
CA GLU A 438 27.75 8.65 9.43
C GLU A 438 27.39 7.21 9.81
N GLY A 439 27.61 6.90 11.08
CA GLY A 439 27.26 5.61 11.66
C GLY A 439 28.27 5.14 12.68
N VAL A 440 27.81 4.25 13.55
CA VAL A 440 28.63 3.51 14.50
C VAL A 440 28.67 2.07 14.02
N VAL A 441 29.88 1.52 13.87
CA VAL A 441 30.07 0.11 13.56
C VAL A 441 29.81 -0.68 14.84
N LEU A 442 28.75 -1.49 14.84
CA LEU A 442 28.40 -2.44 15.88
C LEU A 442 29.03 -3.79 15.54
N TYR A 443 29.87 -4.29 16.44
CA TYR A 443 30.45 -5.62 16.40
C TYR A 443 29.99 -6.37 17.66
N GLU A 444 29.41 -7.56 17.46
CA GLU A 444 29.02 -8.45 18.55
C GLU A 444 29.57 -9.85 18.31
N ALA A 445 30.16 -10.48 19.33
CA ALA A 445 30.68 -11.84 19.23
C ALA A 445 30.41 -12.63 20.51
N ASP A 446 30.22 -13.94 20.37
CA ASP A 446 30.11 -14.87 21.50
C ASP A 446 31.51 -15.36 21.87
N VAL A 447 31.90 -15.22 23.14
CA VAL A 447 33.23 -15.54 23.64
C VAL A 447 33.14 -16.68 24.65
N PRO A 448 33.88 -17.79 24.46
CA PRO A 448 33.90 -18.88 25.43
C PRO A 448 34.61 -18.47 26.72
N LEU A 449 33.97 -18.75 27.86
CA LEU A 449 34.51 -18.45 29.19
C LEU A 449 35.54 -19.53 29.60
N ASN A 450 36.72 -19.49 28.99
CA ASN A 450 37.82 -20.39 29.30
C ASN A 450 38.78 -19.76 30.31
N ALA A 451 39.28 -20.56 31.25
CA ALA A 451 40.29 -20.12 32.20
C ALA A 451 41.58 -19.73 31.46
N GLY A 452 42.01 -18.48 31.61
CA GLY A 452 43.25 -17.98 30.99
C GLY A 452 43.09 -17.47 29.56
N SER A 453 41.88 -17.24 29.04
CA SER A 453 41.67 -16.51 27.79
C SER A 453 41.19 -15.07 28.08
N LEU A 454 41.42 -14.14 27.14
CA LEU A 454 41.00 -12.75 27.22
C LEU A 454 40.66 -12.19 25.83
N VAL A 455 39.90 -11.09 25.78
CA VAL A 455 39.61 -10.39 24.51
C VAL A 455 40.59 -9.23 24.35
N ALA A 456 41.27 -9.15 23.20
CA ALA A 456 42.10 -7.99 22.87
C ALA A 456 41.47 -7.16 21.75
N VAL A 457 41.45 -5.85 21.91
CA VAL A 457 41.02 -4.89 20.90
C VAL A 457 42.23 -4.08 20.46
N THR A 458 42.63 -4.21 19.21
CA THR A 458 43.70 -3.39 18.62
C THR A 458 43.09 -2.28 17.79
N ILE A 459 43.45 -1.04 18.13
CA ILE A 459 43.11 0.15 17.37
C ILE A 459 44.36 0.61 16.65
N GLU A 460 44.27 0.73 15.34
CA GLU A 460 45.36 1.17 14.48
C GLU A 460 45.04 2.51 13.83
N ARG A 461 46.07 3.32 13.56
CA ARG A 461 45.96 4.58 12.78
C ARG A 461 45.01 5.62 13.39
N GLY A 462 44.95 5.72 14.72
CA GLY A 462 44.22 6.78 15.41
C GLY A 462 44.77 8.17 15.13
N ASP A 463 43.90 9.13 14.79
CA ASP A 463 44.22 10.51 14.44
C ASP A 463 43.57 11.56 15.37
N ARG A 464 43.18 11.18 16.60
CA ARG A 464 42.46 11.99 17.59
C ARG A 464 41.03 12.38 17.20
N ARG A 465 40.35 11.54 16.41
CA ARG A 465 38.92 11.73 16.07
C ARG A 465 38.13 10.45 16.30
N GLY A 466 36.87 10.63 16.67
CA GLY A 466 35.95 9.53 16.94
C GLY A 466 36.22 8.85 18.28
N TRP A 467 35.58 7.71 18.48
CA TRP A 467 35.64 6.97 19.73
C TRP A 467 35.40 5.48 19.52
N VAL A 468 35.91 4.68 20.45
CA VAL A 468 35.67 3.23 20.52
C VAL A 468 35.21 2.90 21.93
N PHE A 469 34.07 2.23 22.03
CA PHE A 469 33.50 1.75 23.27
C PHE A 469 33.24 0.26 23.19
N GLY A 470 33.60 -0.53 24.19
CA GLY A 470 33.33 -1.96 24.18
C GLY A 470 33.35 -2.61 25.55
N GLY A 471 32.72 -3.76 25.66
CA GLY A 471 32.63 -4.49 26.91
C GLY A 471 31.80 -5.76 26.79
N TYR A 472 31.60 -6.41 27.92
CA TYR A 472 30.75 -7.59 28.00
C TYR A 472 29.30 -7.17 28.32
N ALA A 473 28.36 -7.85 27.70
CA ALA A 473 26.92 -7.68 27.90
C ALA A 473 26.27 -9.04 28.22
N GLU A 474 25.00 -8.99 28.64
CA GLU A 474 24.21 -10.20 28.84
C GLU A 474 24.03 -10.95 27.51
N SER A 475 24.29 -12.26 27.54
CA SER A 475 24.19 -13.11 26.36
C SER A 475 22.77 -13.57 26.06
N GLU A 476 21.94 -13.74 27.09
CA GLU A 476 20.58 -14.24 26.93
C GLU A 476 19.58 -13.10 26.73
N PRO A 477 18.68 -13.17 25.72
CA PRO A 477 17.64 -12.18 25.55
C PRO A 477 16.55 -12.35 26.61
N MET A 478 16.04 -11.23 27.13
CA MET A 478 14.89 -11.21 28.02
C MET A 478 13.62 -11.52 27.23
N ASN A 479 13.05 -12.71 27.42
CA ASN A 479 11.76 -13.06 26.84
C ASN A 479 10.63 -12.63 27.80
N ILE A 480 9.80 -11.69 27.35
CA ILE A 480 8.70 -11.16 28.16
C ILE A 480 7.37 -11.51 27.51
N ASP A 481 6.61 -12.36 28.19
CA ASP A 481 5.31 -12.82 27.75
C ASP A 481 4.22 -11.79 28.04
N VAL A 482 4.21 -10.73 27.22
CA VAL A 482 3.15 -9.72 27.23
C VAL A 482 2.08 -10.10 26.21
N GLY A 483 0.88 -10.45 26.68
CA GLY A 483 -0.27 -10.70 25.81
C GLY A 483 -0.91 -9.40 25.29
N LEU A 484 -1.51 -9.41 24.10
CA LEU A 484 -2.23 -8.23 23.61
C LEU A 484 -3.39 -7.83 24.54
N THR A 485 -4.03 -8.79 25.21
CA THR A 485 -5.14 -8.52 26.14
C THR A 485 -4.75 -7.60 27.30
N SER A 486 -3.53 -7.73 27.85
CA SER A 486 -3.07 -6.82 28.91
C SER A 486 -2.83 -5.42 28.35
N LEU A 487 -2.16 -5.31 27.21
CA LEU A 487 -1.89 -4.04 26.52
C LEU A 487 -3.15 -3.29 26.06
N LEU A 488 -4.27 -4.00 25.84
CA LEU A 488 -5.57 -3.40 25.52
C LEU A 488 -6.26 -2.79 26.75
N LEU A 489 -5.95 -3.29 27.96
CA LEU A 489 -6.59 -2.88 29.21
C LEU A 489 -5.75 -1.89 30.02
N SER A 490 -4.43 -2.04 30.03
CA SER A 490 -3.50 -1.21 30.80
C SER A 490 -2.14 -1.06 30.10
N SER A 491 -1.29 -0.19 30.63
CA SER A 491 0.14 -0.20 30.34
C SER A 491 0.82 -1.42 30.96
N VAL A 492 1.94 -1.84 30.36
CA VAL A 492 2.83 -2.86 30.90
C VAL A 492 4.20 -2.23 31.03
N ASP A 493 4.75 -2.30 32.23
CA ASP A 493 6.06 -1.75 32.54
C ASP A 493 7.10 -2.87 32.58
N ILE A 494 8.23 -2.64 31.93
CA ILE A 494 9.32 -3.60 31.75
C ILE A 494 10.58 -2.98 32.34
N SER A 495 11.09 -3.54 33.44
CA SER A 495 12.37 -3.12 34.02
C SER A 495 13.55 -3.61 33.18
N LEU A 496 14.55 -2.75 33.02
CA LEU A 496 15.78 -3.02 32.27
C LEU A 496 16.98 -3.17 33.21
N PRO A 497 17.84 -4.17 32.98
CA PRO A 497 19.11 -4.29 33.70
C PRO A 497 20.10 -3.20 33.24
N SER A 498 21.06 -2.87 34.11
CA SER A 498 22.17 -1.98 33.75
C SER A 498 23.18 -2.73 32.91
N SER A 499 23.07 -2.62 31.59
CA SER A 499 23.96 -3.27 30.62
C SER A 499 24.15 -2.40 29.37
N ILE A 500 25.30 -2.55 28.70
CA ILE A 500 25.64 -1.80 27.47
C ILE A 500 24.82 -2.26 26.24
N ARG A 501 24.18 -3.43 26.37
CA ARG A 501 23.28 -4.01 25.39
C ARG A 501 22.22 -4.83 26.13
N VAL A 502 20.95 -4.48 25.92
CA VAL A 502 19.81 -5.26 26.44
C VAL A 502 18.93 -5.66 25.27
N GLN A 503 18.67 -6.96 25.12
CA GLN A 503 17.76 -7.47 24.10
C GLN A 503 16.50 -8.03 24.75
N ILE A 504 15.36 -7.53 24.32
CA ILE A 504 14.03 -7.89 24.81
C ILE A 504 13.25 -8.49 23.65
N ASN A 505 12.70 -9.68 23.85
CA ASN A 505 11.81 -10.33 22.90
C ASN A 505 10.38 -10.30 23.45
N LEU A 506 9.45 -9.88 22.60
CA LEU A 506 8.02 -9.85 22.85
C LEU A 506 7.33 -10.83 21.89
N PRO A 507 7.42 -12.16 22.13
CA PRO A 507 7.02 -13.19 21.17
C PRO A 507 5.50 -13.29 20.98
N ILE A 508 4.70 -12.83 21.95
CA ILE A 508 3.23 -12.96 21.91
C ILE A 508 2.56 -11.66 21.41
N VAL A 509 3.30 -10.55 21.39
CA VAL A 509 2.77 -9.25 20.93
C VAL A 509 2.60 -9.26 19.41
N PRO A 510 1.39 -9.08 18.86
CA PRO A 510 1.17 -9.24 17.43
C PRO A 510 1.85 -8.19 16.55
N ALA A 511 2.85 -8.62 15.78
CA ALA A 511 3.44 -7.84 14.69
C ALA A 511 2.51 -7.78 13.48
N ASN A 512 1.59 -6.80 13.48
CA ASN A 512 0.59 -6.64 12.44
C ASN A 512 0.41 -5.16 12.05
N ALA A 513 0.23 -4.89 10.75
CA ALA A 513 0.07 -3.55 10.19
C ALA A 513 -1.12 -2.75 10.73
N LEU A 514 -2.10 -3.41 11.37
CA LEU A 514 -3.28 -2.80 11.98
C LEU A 514 -3.05 -2.30 13.42
N LEU A 515 -1.94 -2.68 14.06
CA LEU A 515 -1.61 -2.32 15.43
C LEU A 515 -0.36 -1.44 15.47
N VAL A 516 -0.37 -0.50 16.41
CA VAL A 516 0.77 0.36 16.71
C VAL A 516 0.89 0.42 18.22
N TYR A 517 2.11 0.23 18.73
CA TYR A 517 2.40 0.30 20.15
C TYR A 517 3.18 1.57 20.44
N ARG A 518 2.92 2.20 21.58
CA ARG A 518 3.71 3.32 22.08
C ARG A 518 4.65 2.82 23.16
N LEU A 519 5.90 3.20 23.02
CA LEU A 519 6.95 2.99 24.00
C LEU A 519 7.24 4.30 24.73
N THR A 520 7.30 4.27 26.05
CA THR A 520 7.68 5.42 26.88
C THR A 520 8.81 5.02 27.82
N PRO A 521 10.02 5.58 27.66
CA PRO A 521 11.15 5.28 28.52
C PRO A 521 10.99 5.96 29.89
N GLY A 522 11.32 5.22 30.95
CA GLY A 522 11.47 5.70 32.32
C GLY A 522 12.95 5.91 32.65
N TYR A 523 13.23 7.02 33.33
CA TYR A 523 14.58 7.45 33.72
C TYR A 523 14.65 7.64 35.23
N ASP A 524 15.83 7.52 35.82
CA ASP A 524 16.05 7.89 37.21
C ASP A 524 16.04 9.42 37.39
N GLN A 525 15.61 9.88 38.56
CA GLN A 525 15.58 11.31 38.90
C GLN A 525 16.99 11.96 38.91
N GLU A 526 18.05 11.17 39.05
CA GLU A 526 19.44 11.65 39.09
C GLU A 526 20.19 11.48 37.74
N SER A 527 19.63 10.73 36.78
CA SER A 527 20.29 10.50 35.48
C SER A 527 20.05 11.65 34.51
N SER A 528 20.90 12.68 34.54
CA SER A 528 20.95 13.68 33.47
C SER A 528 21.82 13.17 32.32
N CYS A 529 21.22 12.78 31.21
CA CYS A 529 21.97 12.40 30.01
C CYS A 529 22.63 13.66 29.43
N THR A 530 23.93 13.80 29.63
CA THR A 530 24.72 14.95 29.17
C THR A 530 25.06 14.83 27.69
N SER A 531 25.34 15.95 27.02
CA SER A 531 25.81 15.97 25.63
C SER A 531 27.20 15.34 25.43
N GLU A 532 27.88 14.97 26.52
CA GLU A 532 29.20 14.33 26.51
C GLU A 532 29.13 12.80 26.46
N SER A 533 27.93 12.22 26.49
CA SER A 533 27.75 10.78 26.34
C SER A 533 28.18 10.34 24.95
N VAL A 534 29.02 9.31 24.89
CA VAL A 534 29.63 8.81 23.67
C VAL A 534 28.62 8.11 22.77
N LEU A 535 27.74 7.29 23.37
CA LEU A 535 26.58 6.69 22.71
C LEU A 535 25.36 6.81 23.62
N SER A 536 24.50 7.79 23.35
CA SER A 536 23.21 7.91 24.04
C SER A 536 22.35 6.66 23.78
N PRO A 537 21.50 6.25 24.75
CA PRO A 537 20.61 5.11 24.60
C PRO A 537 19.83 5.12 23.29
N LEU A 538 20.06 4.10 22.48
CA LEU A 538 19.44 3.91 21.18
C LEU A 538 18.63 2.63 21.18
N LEU A 539 17.34 2.75 20.94
CA LEU A 539 16.45 1.61 20.72
C LEU A 539 16.49 1.21 19.25
N ALA A 540 16.85 -0.04 18.97
CA ALA A 540 16.59 -0.71 17.72
C ALA A 540 15.34 -1.60 17.86
N HIS A 541 14.27 -1.26 17.16
CA HIS A 541 13.04 -2.02 17.11
C HIS A 541 12.97 -2.82 15.81
N THR A 542 13.04 -4.15 15.90
CA THR A 542 12.90 -5.07 14.76
C THR A 542 11.55 -5.77 14.85
N SER A 543 10.73 -5.64 13.81
CA SER A 543 9.40 -6.30 13.73
C SER A 543 9.31 -7.35 12.63
N HIS A 544 10.23 -7.31 11.68
CA HIS A 544 10.42 -8.26 10.61
C HIS A 544 11.92 -8.33 10.30
N PRO A 545 12.49 -9.45 9.82
CA PRO A 545 13.92 -9.55 9.52
C PRO A 545 14.45 -8.61 8.44
N SER A 546 13.58 -7.85 7.76
CA SER A 546 13.95 -6.82 6.78
C SER A 546 13.59 -5.40 7.23
N GLU A 547 13.05 -5.26 8.46
CA GLU A 547 12.49 -4.01 8.98
C GLU A 547 12.95 -3.79 10.44
N THR A 548 13.89 -2.86 10.57
CA THR A 548 14.32 -2.27 11.84
C THR A 548 14.03 -0.77 11.83
N HIS A 549 13.66 -0.22 12.98
CA HIS A 549 13.53 1.22 13.24
C HIS A 549 14.43 1.61 14.40
N TYR A 550 14.95 2.83 14.37
CA TYR A 550 15.87 3.33 15.39
C TYR A 550 15.28 4.55 16.09
N PHE A 551 15.28 4.54 17.42
CA PHE A 551 14.71 5.61 18.24
C PHE A 551 15.69 6.03 19.34
N PRO A 552 16.04 7.32 19.45
CA PRO A 552 16.75 7.83 20.61
C PRO A 552 15.86 7.69 21.86
N LEU A 553 16.43 7.15 22.94
CA LEU A 553 15.79 7.10 24.26
C LEU A 553 16.37 8.18 25.16
N ALA A 554 16.62 9.39 24.64
CA ALA A 554 17.10 10.50 25.45
C ALA A 554 15.91 11.18 26.17
N PRO A 555 16.07 11.67 27.42
CA PRO A 555 14.99 12.29 28.20
C PRO A 555 14.31 13.47 27.48
N ASN A 556 15.07 14.23 26.71
CA ASN A 556 14.60 15.41 25.97
C ASN A 556 14.05 15.07 24.57
N PHE A 557 13.87 13.79 24.23
CA PHE A 557 13.34 13.39 22.93
C PHE A 557 11.85 13.68 22.84
N GLY A 558 11.49 14.81 22.21
CA GLY A 558 10.11 15.32 22.15
C GLY A 558 9.13 14.56 21.25
N ARG A 559 9.51 13.41 20.66
CA ARG A 559 8.64 12.62 19.76
C ARG A 559 8.19 11.32 20.42
N ARG A 560 6.95 10.92 20.12
CA ARG A 560 6.40 9.62 20.54
C ARG A 560 7.14 8.50 19.83
N ILE A 561 7.59 7.51 20.59
CA ILE A 561 8.20 6.29 20.04
C ILE A 561 7.06 5.33 19.68
N LEU A 562 6.84 5.14 18.39
CA LEU A 562 5.74 4.33 17.86
C LEU A 562 6.28 3.08 17.17
N LEU A 563 6.07 1.94 17.80
CA LEU A 563 6.47 0.63 17.33
C LEU A 563 5.38 0.09 16.40
N HIS A 564 5.72 -0.14 15.13
CA HIS A 564 4.80 -0.68 14.13
C HIS A 564 5.46 -1.80 13.33
N SER A 565 4.66 -2.51 12.53
CA SER A 565 5.16 -3.62 11.72
C SER A 565 4.47 -3.71 10.38
N HIS A 566 5.18 -4.20 9.37
CA HIS A 566 4.59 -4.68 8.11
C HIS A 566 4.76 -6.19 7.90
N ALA A 567 5.03 -6.97 8.96
CA ALA A 567 5.19 -8.42 8.88
C ALA A 567 3.91 -9.13 8.40
N ALA A 568 2.75 -8.73 8.90
CA ALA A 568 1.44 -9.23 8.48
C ALA A 568 0.44 -8.09 8.31
N GLY A 569 -0.58 -8.29 7.48
CA GLY A 569 -1.64 -7.31 7.26
C GLY A 569 -2.88 -7.95 6.62
N PRO A 570 -3.93 -7.16 6.34
CA PRO A 570 -5.10 -7.67 5.66
C PRO A 570 -4.72 -8.33 4.33
N TYR A 571 -5.15 -9.57 4.13
CA TYR A 571 -4.89 -10.37 2.92
C TYR A 571 -3.43 -10.81 2.70
N ILE A 572 -2.52 -10.53 3.64
CA ILE A 572 -1.08 -10.83 3.59
C ILE A 572 -0.66 -11.54 4.89
N THR A 573 -0.12 -12.75 4.76
CA THR A 573 0.43 -13.54 5.86
C THR A 573 1.92 -13.27 6.06
N SER A 574 2.39 -13.32 7.31
CA SER A 574 3.83 -13.31 7.64
C SER A 574 4.43 -14.70 7.48
N ASP A 575 5.67 -14.76 7.00
CA ASP A 575 6.51 -15.97 6.96
C ASP A 575 7.35 -16.15 8.23
N HIS A 576 7.36 -15.13 9.09
CA HIS A 576 8.18 -15.07 10.30
C HIS A 576 7.32 -15.16 11.56
N PRO A 577 7.92 -15.62 12.69
CA PRO A 577 7.24 -15.68 13.97
C PRO A 577 6.60 -14.36 14.34
N VAL A 578 5.44 -14.43 14.98
CA VAL A 578 4.78 -13.27 15.55
C VAL A 578 5.69 -12.70 16.64
N GLY A 579 5.87 -11.38 16.68
CA GLY A 579 6.55 -10.73 17.80
C GLY A 579 7.33 -9.48 17.44
N HIS A 580 7.81 -8.81 18.48
CA HIS A 580 8.69 -7.65 18.37
C HIS A 580 10.00 -7.93 19.10
N THR A 581 11.14 -7.54 18.52
CA THR A 581 12.44 -7.56 19.20
C THR A 581 12.90 -6.12 19.41
N LEU A 582 13.20 -5.78 20.65
CA LEU A 582 13.70 -4.48 21.08
C LEU A 582 15.14 -4.67 21.57
N THR A 583 16.09 -3.93 21.01
CA THR A 583 17.48 -3.94 21.48
C THR A 583 17.88 -2.53 21.87
N VAL A 584 18.30 -2.33 23.11
CA VAL A 584 18.79 -1.05 23.62
C VAL A 584 20.31 -1.07 23.62
N HIS A 585 20.93 -0.13 22.92
CA HIS A 585 22.37 0.07 22.85
C HIS A 585 22.75 1.35 23.61
N THR A 586 23.76 1.29 24.49
CA THR A 586 24.21 2.46 25.28
C THR A 586 25.70 2.36 25.64
N SER A 587 26.36 3.50 25.87
CA SER A 587 27.70 3.54 26.49
C SER A 587 27.68 3.36 28.02
N GLY A 588 26.48 3.30 28.64
CA GLY A 588 26.31 3.19 30.08
C GLY A 588 26.43 4.53 30.84
N GLU A 589 26.78 5.62 30.17
CA GLU A 589 26.83 6.98 30.75
C GLU A 589 25.41 7.57 30.98
N CYS A 590 24.39 7.01 30.31
CA CYS A 590 22.98 7.33 30.45
C CYS A 590 22.18 6.02 30.43
N LEU A 591 21.36 5.79 31.47
CA LEU A 591 20.64 4.54 31.68
C LEU A 591 19.13 4.76 31.56
N VAL A 592 18.48 3.79 30.93
CA VAL A 592 17.02 3.68 30.88
C VAL A 592 16.68 2.49 31.77
N ASN A 593 15.92 2.72 32.83
CA ASN A 593 15.64 1.69 33.82
C ASN A 593 14.34 0.95 33.56
N GLU A 594 13.43 1.59 32.84
CA GLU A 594 12.10 1.06 32.61
C GLU A 594 11.61 1.44 31.22
N ILE A 595 10.85 0.53 30.61
CA ILE A 595 10.14 0.77 29.37
C ILE A 595 8.66 0.47 29.61
N GLN A 596 7.82 1.48 29.43
CA GLN A 596 6.37 1.34 29.45
C GLN A 596 5.84 1.10 28.03
N LEU A 597 5.06 0.02 27.85
CA LEU A 597 4.44 -0.36 26.58
C LEU A 597 2.91 -0.21 26.65
N THR A 598 2.32 0.43 25.64
CA THR A 598 0.86 0.61 25.50
C THR A 598 0.40 0.51 24.04
N VAL A 599 -0.88 0.29 23.78
CA VAL A 599 -1.46 0.42 22.42
C VAL A 599 -1.72 1.90 22.10
N ASP A 600 -1.19 2.39 20.97
CA ASP A 600 -1.52 3.72 20.46
C ASP A 600 -2.73 3.64 19.53
N TRP A 601 -3.93 3.79 20.09
CA TRP A 601 -5.17 3.69 19.33
C TRP A 601 -5.30 4.71 18.21
N TRP A 602 -4.82 5.94 18.42
CA TRP A 602 -4.88 6.96 17.38
C TRP A 602 -4.03 6.54 16.19
N ALA A 603 -2.82 6.05 16.43
CA ALA A 603 -1.96 5.57 15.37
C ALA A 603 -2.51 4.29 14.71
N ALA A 604 -3.04 3.34 15.48
CA ALA A 604 -3.67 2.13 14.97
C ALA A 604 -4.88 2.43 14.08
N ILE A 605 -5.79 3.30 14.51
CA ILE A 605 -6.96 3.74 13.71
C ILE A 605 -6.49 4.43 12.43
N GLY A 606 -5.43 5.24 12.48
CA GLY A 606 -4.83 5.88 11.31
C GLY A 606 -4.37 4.87 10.25
N ARG A 607 -4.09 3.61 10.64
CA ARG A 607 -3.74 2.54 9.71
C ARG A 607 -4.95 1.89 9.05
N TRP A 608 -6.13 1.90 9.67
CA TRP A 608 -7.27 1.11 9.20
C TRP A 608 -7.89 1.64 7.91
N GLY A 609 -7.93 2.97 7.74
CA GLY A 609 -8.59 3.62 6.60
C GLY A 609 -8.02 3.17 5.25
N SER A 610 -6.69 3.18 5.11
CA SER A 610 -6.02 2.77 3.86
C SER A 610 -6.07 1.27 3.59
N ARG A 611 -6.39 0.43 4.59
CA ARG A 611 -6.48 -1.03 4.46
C ARG A 611 -7.88 -1.55 4.17
N TYR A 612 -8.90 -0.85 4.66
CA TYR A 612 -10.30 -1.29 4.60
C TYR A 612 -11.22 -0.41 3.74
N GLY A 613 -10.69 0.60 3.05
CA GLY A 613 -11.48 1.45 2.14
C GLY A 613 -12.19 0.67 1.01
N THR A 614 -11.49 -0.27 0.37
CA THR A 614 -12.08 -1.15 -0.66
C THR A 614 -13.11 -2.11 -0.08
N ALA A 615 -12.85 -2.64 1.11
CA ALA A 615 -13.80 -3.47 1.85
C ALA A 615 -15.10 -2.71 2.13
N ALA A 616 -15.00 -1.45 2.55
CA ALA A 616 -16.15 -0.59 2.82
C ALA A 616 -17.01 -0.36 1.57
N ALA A 617 -16.38 -0.10 0.40
CA ALA A 617 -17.08 0.06 -0.87
C ALA A 617 -17.80 -1.22 -1.30
N CYS A 618 -17.16 -2.38 -1.16
CA CYS A 618 -17.78 -3.67 -1.50
C CYS A 618 -18.93 -4.02 -0.55
N TRP A 619 -18.72 -3.84 0.76
CA TRP A 619 -19.75 -4.09 1.77
C TRP A 619 -20.97 -3.18 1.59
N ALA A 620 -20.80 -1.95 1.12
CA ALA A 620 -21.92 -1.09 0.75
C ALA A 620 -22.77 -1.67 -0.40
N VAL A 621 -22.13 -2.26 -1.43
CA VAL A 621 -22.84 -3.03 -2.47
C VAL A 621 -23.53 -4.26 -1.86
N GLY A 622 -22.88 -4.96 -0.93
CA GLY A 622 -23.48 -6.08 -0.21
C GLY A 622 -24.73 -5.70 0.59
N ILE A 623 -24.71 -4.57 1.29
CA ILE A 623 -25.87 -3.99 1.98
C ILE A 623 -26.98 -3.68 0.98
N MET A 624 -26.64 -3.05 -0.15
CA MET A 624 -27.61 -2.78 -1.22
C MET A 624 -28.22 -4.07 -1.79
N ALA A 625 -27.42 -5.14 -1.94
CA ALA A 625 -27.91 -6.43 -2.40
C ALA A 625 -28.92 -7.05 -1.42
N VAL A 626 -28.67 -6.97 -0.11
CA VAL A 626 -29.61 -7.40 0.94
C VAL A 626 -30.89 -6.55 0.93
N LEU A 627 -30.77 -5.23 0.75
CA LEU A 627 -31.92 -4.34 0.59
C LEU A 627 -32.77 -4.72 -0.63
N MET A 628 -32.14 -4.97 -1.77
CA MET A 628 -32.82 -5.42 -3.00
C MET A 628 -33.54 -6.75 -2.80
N TRP A 629 -32.91 -7.70 -2.11
CA TRP A 629 -33.53 -8.97 -1.70
C TRP A 629 -34.79 -8.74 -0.84
N ASP A 630 -34.69 -7.89 0.19
CA ASP A 630 -35.80 -7.62 1.10
C ASP A 630 -36.97 -6.95 0.38
N VAL A 631 -36.70 -5.95 -0.46
CA VAL A 631 -37.71 -5.26 -1.26
C VAL A 631 -38.40 -6.23 -2.23
N GLN A 632 -37.64 -7.13 -2.88
CA GLN A 632 -38.22 -8.15 -3.75
C GLN A 632 -39.07 -9.17 -2.99
N CYS A 633 -38.68 -9.55 -1.76
CA CYS A 633 -39.50 -10.42 -0.93
C CYS A 633 -40.82 -9.77 -0.53
N ILE A 634 -40.80 -8.49 -0.17
CA ILE A 634 -42.00 -7.71 0.17
C ILE A 634 -42.92 -7.63 -1.06
N ALA A 635 -42.38 -7.25 -2.22
CA ALA A 635 -43.14 -7.11 -3.46
C ALA A 635 -43.69 -8.46 -3.98
N ALA A 636 -42.95 -9.56 -3.82
CA ALA A 636 -43.40 -10.90 -4.18
C ALA A 636 -44.61 -11.36 -3.35
N ASN A 637 -44.73 -10.90 -2.10
CA ASN A 637 -45.88 -11.15 -1.23
C ASN A 637 -47.09 -10.24 -1.52
N GLY A 638 -47.03 -9.43 -2.59
CA GLY A 638 -48.13 -8.55 -3.00
C GLY A 638 -48.18 -7.21 -2.26
N ALA A 639 -47.22 -6.92 -1.38
CA ALA A 639 -47.12 -5.63 -0.69
C ALA A 639 -46.53 -4.53 -1.61
N PRO A 640 -46.86 -3.25 -1.38
CA PRO A 640 -46.30 -2.14 -2.15
C PRO A 640 -44.78 -2.02 -1.95
N ILE A 641 -44.07 -1.59 -2.99
CA ILE A 641 -42.63 -1.32 -2.93
C ILE A 641 -42.40 -0.16 -1.93
N PRO A 642 -41.68 -0.39 -0.82
CA PRO A 642 -41.39 0.66 0.16
C PRO A 642 -40.47 1.71 -0.46
N ASP A 643 -40.58 2.96 -0.02
CA ASP A 643 -39.60 3.99 -0.34
C ASP A 643 -38.23 3.63 0.28
N VAL A 644 -37.18 4.22 -0.28
CA VAL A 644 -35.80 3.94 0.14
C VAL A 644 -35.60 4.23 1.63
N GLN A 645 -36.24 5.28 2.17
CA GLN A 645 -36.08 5.62 3.59
C GLN A 645 -36.67 4.52 4.50
N ASN A 646 -37.90 4.04 4.22
CA ASN A 646 -38.48 2.96 5.03
C ASN A 646 -37.71 1.65 4.89
N ALA A 647 -37.17 1.34 3.70
CA ALA A 647 -36.33 0.15 3.51
C ALA A 647 -35.03 0.23 4.34
N LEU A 648 -34.37 1.39 4.36
CA LEU A 648 -33.19 1.62 5.20
C LEU A 648 -33.53 1.54 6.70
N GLU A 649 -34.68 2.07 7.12
CA GLU A 649 -35.14 1.95 8.51
C GLU A 649 -35.43 0.51 8.91
N PHE A 650 -36.05 -0.27 8.02
CA PHE A 650 -36.27 -1.69 8.22
C PHE A 650 -34.93 -2.43 8.36
N PHE A 651 -33.97 -2.15 7.48
CA PHE A 651 -32.63 -2.74 7.56
C PHE A 651 -31.94 -2.39 8.87
N ALA A 652 -31.93 -1.11 9.27
CA ALA A 652 -31.32 -0.64 10.51
C ALA A 652 -31.91 -1.32 11.75
N ARG A 653 -33.24 -1.55 11.78
CA ARG A 653 -33.93 -2.12 12.94
C ARG A 653 -33.90 -3.65 13.00
N ARG A 654 -33.91 -4.32 11.85
CA ARG A 654 -34.11 -5.79 11.78
C ARG A 654 -32.89 -6.53 11.27
N ARG A 655 -32.20 -6.03 10.23
CA ARG A 655 -31.09 -6.74 9.57
C ARG A 655 -29.75 -6.40 10.22
N LEU A 656 -29.46 -5.12 10.41
CA LEU A 656 -28.17 -4.65 10.87
C LEU A 656 -27.74 -5.28 12.22
N PRO A 657 -28.59 -5.37 13.28
CA PRO A 657 -28.17 -5.98 14.54
C PRO A 657 -27.77 -7.46 14.38
N LEU A 658 -28.53 -8.22 13.59
CA LEU A 658 -28.24 -9.62 13.30
C LEU A 658 -26.95 -9.77 12.51
N MET A 659 -26.74 -8.91 11.51
CA MET A 659 -25.53 -8.94 10.69
C MET A 659 -24.29 -8.50 11.48
N VAL A 660 -24.40 -7.52 12.38
CA VAL A 660 -23.29 -7.11 13.27
C VAL A 660 -22.88 -8.28 14.17
N MET A 661 -23.84 -8.94 14.83
CA MET A 661 -23.56 -10.14 15.61
C MET A 661 -22.94 -11.25 14.76
N GLY A 662 -23.53 -11.54 13.60
CA GLY A 662 -23.00 -12.54 12.67
C GLY A 662 -21.58 -12.22 12.20
N SER A 663 -21.29 -10.94 11.94
CA SER A 663 -19.97 -10.49 11.48
C SER A 663 -18.85 -10.76 12.49
N TYR A 664 -19.15 -10.70 13.79
CA TYR A 664 -18.21 -11.08 14.85
C TYR A 664 -17.88 -12.57 14.79
N PHE A 665 -18.90 -13.44 14.77
CA PHE A 665 -18.69 -14.89 14.71
C PHE A 665 -18.03 -15.35 13.41
N VAL A 666 -18.40 -14.76 12.27
CA VAL A 666 -17.73 -15.02 10.99
C VAL A 666 -16.25 -14.64 11.05
N SER A 667 -15.91 -13.56 11.74
CA SER A 667 -14.52 -13.11 11.92
C SER A 667 -13.69 -14.02 12.83
N LEU A 668 -14.32 -14.89 13.62
CA LEU A 668 -13.67 -15.92 14.43
C LEU A 668 -13.46 -17.24 13.68
N LEU A 669 -14.11 -17.41 12.53
CA LEU A 669 -13.92 -18.61 11.71
C LEU A 669 -12.52 -18.58 11.08
N PRO A 670 -11.79 -19.71 11.02
CA PRO A 670 -10.48 -19.82 10.39
C PRO A 670 -10.60 -19.81 8.86
N LEU A 671 -11.11 -18.71 8.31
CA LEU A 671 -11.23 -18.49 6.88
C LEU A 671 -9.86 -18.24 6.25
N ARG A 672 -9.71 -18.57 4.97
CA ARG A 672 -8.52 -18.21 4.21
C ARG A 672 -8.30 -16.69 4.27
N VAL A 673 -7.05 -16.27 4.41
CA VAL A 673 -6.67 -14.84 4.50
C VAL A 673 -7.06 -14.04 3.25
N SER A 674 -7.35 -14.70 2.12
CA SER A 674 -7.91 -14.07 0.92
C SER A 674 -9.41 -13.71 0.99
N LEU A 675 -10.11 -14.12 2.05
CA LEU A 675 -11.55 -13.94 2.23
C LEU A 675 -11.86 -12.98 3.38
N TRP A 676 -13.11 -12.52 3.42
CA TRP A 676 -13.67 -11.65 4.44
C TRP A 676 -12.83 -10.37 4.60
N LEU A 677 -12.35 -10.07 5.81
CA LEU A 677 -11.47 -8.94 6.13
C LEU A 677 -9.97 -9.32 6.18
N GLY A 678 -9.63 -10.54 5.77
CA GLY A 678 -8.25 -11.04 5.77
C GLY A 678 -7.64 -11.22 7.15
N ASN A 679 -8.45 -11.45 8.19
CA ASN A 679 -8.02 -11.62 9.58
C ASN A 679 -7.69 -13.06 9.97
N GLY A 680 -7.94 -14.05 9.11
CA GLY A 680 -7.57 -15.45 9.33
C GLY A 680 -8.19 -16.12 10.55
N GLY A 681 -9.30 -15.59 11.09
CA GLY A 681 -9.92 -16.08 12.34
C GLY A 681 -9.29 -15.53 13.63
N ASN A 682 -8.38 -14.55 13.55
CA ASN A 682 -7.77 -13.95 14.73
C ASN A 682 -8.80 -13.16 15.55
N HIS A 683 -9.01 -13.57 16.80
CA HIS A 683 -10.01 -12.99 17.70
C HIS A 683 -9.76 -11.53 18.06
N TYR A 684 -8.51 -11.07 18.03
CA TYR A 684 -8.17 -9.67 18.30
C TYR A 684 -8.71 -8.72 17.23
N PHE A 685 -8.86 -9.19 15.99
CA PHE A 685 -9.38 -8.39 14.88
C PHE A 685 -10.87 -8.64 14.60
N ALA A 686 -11.52 -9.55 15.32
CA ALA A 686 -12.95 -9.82 15.15
C ALA A 686 -13.87 -8.60 15.42
N PRO A 687 -13.61 -7.73 16.42
CA PRO A 687 -14.40 -6.53 16.66
C PRO A 687 -14.39 -5.54 15.48
N LEU A 688 -13.39 -5.58 14.61
CA LEU A 688 -13.27 -4.65 13.50
C LEU A 688 -14.45 -4.76 12.53
N ALA A 689 -14.94 -5.98 12.28
CA ALA A 689 -16.13 -6.21 11.46
C ALA A 689 -17.39 -5.58 12.07
N MET A 690 -17.52 -5.62 13.39
CA MET A 690 -18.65 -5.03 14.12
C MET A 690 -18.68 -3.50 14.03
N ILE A 691 -17.52 -2.87 13.84
CA ILE A 691 -17.37 -1.42 13.67
C ILE A 691 -17.55 -1.03 12.19
N LEU A 692 -16.93 -1.78 11.28
CA LEU A 692 -16.95 -1.49 9.85
C LEU A 692 -18.37 -1.61 9.26
N LEU A 693 -19.16 -2.59 9.69
CA LEU A 693 -20.49 -2.80 9.12
C LEU A 693 -21.48 -1.65 9.41
N PRO A 694 -21.58 -1.10 10.63
CA PRO A 694 -22.35 0.12 10.89
C PRO A 694 -21.84 1.36 10.16
N ILE A 695 -20.51 1.53 10.04
CA ILE A 695 -19.92 2.64 9.27
C ILE A 695 -20.35 2.54 7.80
N THR A 696 -20.22 1.36 7.19
CA THR A 696 -20.62 1.14 5.79
C THR A 696 -22.11 1.34 5.57
N PHE A 697 -22.97 0.89 6.51
CA PHE A 697 -24.40 1.17 6.45
C PHE A 697 -24.72 2.66 6.52
N GLY A 698 -24.09 3.41 7.42
CA GLY A 698 -24.32 4.85 7.48
C GLY A 698 -23.73 5.59 6.27
N LEU A 699 -22.67 5.09 5.64
CA LEU A 699 -22.22 5.59 4.32
C LEU A 699 -23.29 5.39 3.24
N VAL A 700 -24.01 4.27 3.23
CA VAL A 700 -25.17 4.08 2.33
C VAL A 700 -26.25 5.14 2.61
N CYS A 701 -26.47 5.48 3.87
CA CYS A 701 -27.41 6.56 4.26
C CYS A 701 -26.91 7.94 3.82
N VAL A 702 -25.61 8.22 3.93
CA VAL A 702 -24.97 9.44 3.42
C VAL A 702 -25.16 9.54 1.91
N MET A 703 -24.87 8.47 1.16
CA MET A 703 -25.04 8.42 -0.29
C MET A 703 -26.49 8.68 -0.71
N TRP A 704 -27.45 8.09 0.01
CA TRP A 704 -28.86 8.35 -0.23
C TRP A 704 -29.23 9.82 -0.03
N LEU A 705 -28.73 10.46 1.03
CA LEU A 705 -28.95 11.90 1.26
C LEU A 705 -28.34 12.74 0.13
N LEU A 706 -27.11 12.43 -0.28
CA LEU A 706 -26.43 13.12 -1.38
C LEU A 706 -27.22 13.01 -2.69
N LEU A 707 -27.70 11.81 -3.04
CA LEU A 707 -28.55 11.62 -4.22
C LEU A 707 -29.83 12.47 -4.14
N ARG A 708 -30.48 12.56 -2.98
CA ARG A 708 -31.66 13.43 -2.81
C ARG A 708 -31.34 14.91 -2.98
N ILE A 709 -30.19 15.37 -2.46
CA ILE A 709 -29.71 16.74 -2.63
C ILE A 709 -29.44 17.02 -4.12
N LEU A 710 -28.80 16.09 -4.83
CA LEU A 710 -28.51 16.22 -6.27
C LEU A 710 -29.75 16.16 -7.15
N LEU A 711 -30.75 15.34 -6.79
CA LEU A 711 -32.03 15.25 -7.53
C LEU A 711 -32.90 16.50 -7.34
N TRP A 712 -32.83 17.17 -6.19
CA TRP A 712 -33.67 18.32 -5.85
C TRP A 712 -33.61 19.49 -6.85
N PRO A 713 -32.42 20.02 -7.25
CA PRO A 713 -32.36 21.13 -8.21
C PRO A 713 -32.85 20.72 -9.59
N LEU A 714 -32.50 19.51 -10.05
CA LEU A 714 -32.93 19.00 -11.35
C LEU A 714 -34.45 18.79 -11.40
N GLN A 715 -35.03 18.23 -10.33
CA GLN A 715 -36.49 18.11 -10.18
C GLN A 715 -37.17 19.48 -10.24
N ARG A 716 -36.64 20.49 -9.53
CA ARG A 716 -37.21 21.84 -9.52
C ARG A 716 -37.14 22.49 -10.90
N LEU A 717 -36.01 22.35 -11.57
CA LEU A 717 -35.80 22.86 -12.93
C LEU A 717 -36.79 22.23 -13.92
N LEU A 718 -36.96 20.90 -13.88
CA LEU A 718 -37.92 20.17 -14.73
C LEU A 718 -39.38 20.53 -14.44
N LYS A 719 -39.73 20.88 -13.20
CA LYS A 719 -41.07 21.40 -12.87
C LYS A 719 -41.30 22.79 -13.47
N VAL A 720 -40.28 23.65 -13.47
CA VAL A 720 -40.36 25.04 -13.95
C VAL A 720 -40.40 25.13 -15.47
N LEU A 721 -39.59 24.33 -16.17
CA LEU A 721 -39.55 24.29 -17.64
C LEU A 721 -40.83 23.72 -18.28
N GLY A 722 -41.80 23.30 -17.46
CA GLY A 722 -42.87 22.40 -17.85
C GLY A 722 -42.25 21.04 -18.14
N SER A 723 -42.74 19.99 -17.48
CA SER A 723 -42.38 18.64 -17.87
C SER A 723 -42.97 18.37 -19.27
N ARG A 724 -42.32 18.86 -20.32
CA ARG A 724 -42.38 18.24 -21.64
C ARG A 724 -41.74 16.88 -21.42
N ARG A 725 -42.55 15.92 -20.97
CA ARG A 725 -42.43 14.57 -21.47
C ARG A 725 -42.63 14.78 -22.96
N GLU A 726 -41.55 15.01 -23.71
CA GLU A 726 -41.59 14.63 -25.10
C GLU A 726 -42.12 13.21 -25.05
N ASP A 727 -43.32 13.03 -25.59
CA ASP A 727 -43.77 11.72 -26.00
C ASP A 727 -42.63 11.21 -26.87
N THR A 728 -41.72 10.46 -26.25
CA THR A 728 -40.86 9.52 -26.94
C THR A 728 -41.86 8.51 -27.47
N ALA A 729 -42.49 8.91 -28.58
CA ALA A 729 -43.55 8.21 -29.26
C ALA A 729 -43.12 6.76 -29.34
N ILE A 730 -43.89 5.89 -28.67
CA ILE A 730 -43.84 4.43 -28.73
C ILE A 730 -42.71 3.98 -29.64
N ARG A 731 -41.46 3.94 -29.13
CA ARG A 731 -40.34 3.46 -29.95
C ARG A 731 -40.70 2.02 -30.24
N ARG A 732 -41.09 1.72 -31.48
CA ARG A 732 -41.44 0.35 -31.90
C ARG A 732 -40.31 -0.57 -31.41
N PRO A 733 -40.59 -1.76 -30.87
CA PRO A 733 -39.56 -2.65 -30.33
C PRO A 733 -38.40 -2.88 -31.32
N ARG A 734 -38.70 -2.85 -32.63
CA ARG A 734 -37.71 -2.90 -33.71
C ARG A 734 -36.71 -1.75 -33.72
N THR A 735 -37.12 -0.49 -33.46
CA THR A 735 -36.20 0.66 -33.44
C THR A 735 -35.34 0.69 -32.18
N ALA A 736 -35.88 0.26 -31.04
CA ALA A 736 -35.12 0.10 -29.79
C ALA A 736 -34.04 -1.00 -29.92
N ILE A 737 -34.36 -2.12 -30.57
CA ILE A 737 -33.39 -3.20 -30.86
C ILE A 737 -32.31 -2.73 -31.83
N LEU A 738 -32.66 -1.96 -32.86
CA LEU A 738 -31.69 -1.37 -33.79
C LEU A 738 -30.76 -0.38 -33.08
N SER A 739 -31.29 0.50 -32.21
CA SER A 739 -30.44 1.41 -31.43
C SER A 739 -29.58 0.68 -30.40
N MET A 740 -30.11 -0.36 -29.75
CA MET A 740 -29.35 -1.20 -28.81
C MET A 740 -28.24 -1.98 -29.52
N GLY A 741 -28.53 -2.53 -30.70
CA GLY A 741 -27.55 -3.20 -31.56
C GLY A 741 -26.44 -2.25 -32.02
N LEU A 742 -26.79 -1.00 -32.35
CA LEU A 742 -25.81 0.05 -32.67
C LEU A 742 -24.96 0.40 -31.44
N ILE A 743 -25.55 0.56 -30.27
CA ILE A 743 -24.82 0.85 -29.02
C ILE A 743 -23.87 -0.31 -28.68
N PHE A 744 -24.33 -1.56 -28.77
CA PHE A 744 -23.46 -2.73 -28.57
C PHE A 744 -22.35 -2.81 -29.60
N LEU A 745 -22.60 -2.46 -30.86
CA LEU A 745 -21.58 -2.39 -31.89
C LEU A 745 -20.55 -1.29 -31.58
N VAL A 746 -20.99 -0.11 -31.13
CA VAL A 746 -20.10 0.98 -30.70
C VAL A 746 -19.29 0.58 -29.48
N ILE A 747 -19.89 -0.10 -28.51
CA ILE A 747 -19.16 -0.61 -27.33
C ILE A 747 -18.17 -1.70 -27.72
N PHE A 748 -18.52 -2.53 -28.69
CA PHE A 748 -17.65 -3.58 -29.19
C PHE A 748 -16.44 -3.03 -29.96
N ILE A 749 -16.57 -1.89 -30.63
CA ILE A 749 -15.56 -1.36 -31.54
C ILE A 749 -14.78 -0.16 -30.97
N LEU A 750 -15.41 0.72 -30.20
CA LEU A 750 -14.88 2.07 -29.93
C LEU A 750 -14.88 2.49 -28.46
N VAL A 751 -15.91 2.11 -27.70
CA VAL A 751 -16.20 2.69 -26.39
C VAL A 751 -16.22 1.61 -25.32
N PRO A 752 -15.44 1.72 -24.23
CA PRO A 752 -15.42 0.69 -23.20
C PRO A 752 -16.76 0.63 -22.48
N TRP A 753 -17.14 -0.56 -22.01
CA TRP A 753 -18.45 -0.79 -21.37
C TRP A 753 -18.69 0.10 -20.13
N GLN A 754 -17.62 0.57 -19.49
CA GLN A 754 -17.63 1.48 -18.34
C GLN A 754 -18.26 2.84 -18.69
N VAL A 755 -18.00 3.38 -19.89
CA VAL A 755 -18.64 4.61 -20.39
C VAL A 755 -20.14 4.38 -20.58
N ALA A 756 -20.51 3.23 -21.15
CA ALA A 756 -21.92 2.87 -21.32
C ALA A 756 -22.64 2.75 -19.96
N TYR A 757 -21.97 2.19 -18.95
CA TYR A 757 -22.52 2.10 -17.59
C TYR A 757 -22.73 3.49 -16.95
N LEU A 758 -21.76 4.40 -17.11
CA LEU A 758 -21.92 5.80 -16.68
C LEU A 758 -23.09 6.47 -17.41
N GLY A 759 -23.23 6.23 -18.73
CA GLY A 759 -24.36 6.69 -19.52
C GLY A 759 -25.70 6.16 -18.98
N CYS A 760 -25.80 4.86 -18.68
CA CYS A 760 -26.96 4.26 -18.03
C CYS A 760 -27.29 4.96 -16.71
N TRP A 761 -26.29 5.23 -15.87
CA TRP A 761 -26.49 5.91 -14.60
C TRP A 761 -27.01 7.35 -14.80
N LEU A 762 -26.45 8.12 -15.73
CA LEU A 762 -26.89 9.49 -16.04
C LEU A 762 -28.33 9.54 -16.54
N ILE A 763 -28.67 8.64 -17.48
CA ILE A 763 -30.04 8.54 -18.03
C ILE A 763 -31.02 8.13 -16.93
N HIS A 764 -30.65 7.16 -16.09
CA HIS A 764 -31.51 6.72 -14.99
C HIS A 764 -31.66 7.79 -13.91
N PHE A 765 -30.60 8.55 -13.61
CA PHE A 765 -30.64 9.71 -12.71
C PHE A 765 -31.62 10.78 -13.21
N TYR A 766 -31.55 11.12 -14.50
CA TYR A 766 -32.52 12.02 -15.13
C TYR A 766 -33.95 11.46 -15.08
N THR A 767 -34.13 10.17 -15.35
CA THR A 767 -35.43 9.47 -15.30
C THR A 767 -36.04 9.49 -13.89
N CYS A 768 -35.20 9.37 -12.85
CA CYS A 768 -35.63 9.53 -11.46
C CYS A 768 -36.07 10.97 -11.17
N ALA A 769 -35.30 11.97 -11.61
CA ALA A 769 -35.63 13.38 -11.41
C ALA A 769 -36.92 13.79 -12.13
N SER A 770 -37.13 13.34 -13.36
CA SER A 770 -38.35 13.59 -14.13
C SER A 770 -39.57 12.88 -13.52
N SER A 771 -39.42 11.62 -13.09
CA SER A 771 -40.48 10.90 -12.37
C SER A 771 -40.88 11.63 -11.08
N LEU A 772 -39.90 12.16 -10.34
CA LEU A 772 -40.16 12.95 -9.12
C LEU A 772 -40.76 14.34 -9.43
N ALA A 773 -40.48 14.91 -10.61
CA ALA A 773 -41.08 16.16 -11.07
C ALA A 773 -42.57 16.00 -11.41
N SER A 774 -42.97 14.82 -11.88
CA SER A 774 -44.36 14.49 -12.20
C SER A 774 -45.27 14.31 -10.98
N LEU A 775 -44.70 14.22 -9.76
CA LEU A 775 -45.48 14.06 -8.53
C LEU A 775 -46.24 15.36 -8.17
N PRO A 776 -47.57 15.35 -8.01
CA PRO A 776 -48.36 16.53 -7.65
C PRO A 776 -47.93 17.11 -6.30
N SER A 777 -47.68 18.42 -6.23
CA SER A 777 -47.38 19.12 -4.98
C SER A 777 -48.65 19.40 -4.19
N HIS A 778 -48.85 18.73 -3.06
CA HIS A 778 -49.80 19.19 -2.03
C HIS A 778 -49.07 20.14 -1.07
N THR A 779 -49.41 21.43 -1.12
CA THR A 779 -49.29 22.33 0.01
C THR A 779 -50.40 22.01 1.00
N SER A 780 -50.01 21.67 2.22
CA SER A 780 -50.90 21.57 3.38
C SER A 780 -51.35 22.97 3.81
N SER A 781 -52.61 23.33 3.55
CA SER A 781 -53.33 24.27 4.41
C SER A 781 -54.33 23.47 5.23
N ALA A 782 -54.06 23.36 6.54
CA ALA A 782 -55.08 23.00 7.50
C ALA A 782 -56.20 24.06 7.42
N GLY A 783 -57.43 23.63 7.16
CA GLY A 783 -58.57 24.53 7.00
C GLY A 783 -59.83 23.74 6.70
N THR A 784 -60.49 23.31 7.78
CA THR A 784 -61.94 23.12 7.94
C THR A 784 -62.65 22.28 6.87
N GLU A 785 -63.06 21.07 7.26
CA GLU A 785 -64.14 20.34 6.59
C GLU A 785 -65.37 21.23 6.46
N ALA A 786 -65.76 21.56 5.23
CA ALA A 786 -67.07 22.13 4.95
C ALA A 786 -68.02 20.99 4.54
N VAL A 787 -69.05 20.80 5.36
CA VAL A 787 -70.19 19.90 5.15
C VAL A 787 -70.92 20.29 3.85
N PRO A 788 -71.33 19.33 2.98
CA PRO A 788 -72.06 19.67 1.77
C PRO A 788 -73.53 19.97 2.12
N LEU A 789 -73.97 21.20 1.85
CA LEU A 789 -75.37 21.59 1.89
C LEU A 789 -76.11 21.06 0.65
N ILE A 790 -77.19 20.33 0.90
CA ILE A 790 -78.18 19.89 -0.10
C ILE A 790 -78.89 21.12 -0.68
N ALA A 791 -78.90 21.26 -2.00
CA ALA A 791 -79.74 22.22 -2.71
C ALA A 791 -80.90 21.49 -3.43
N MET A 792 -82.12 21.95 -3.17
CA MET A 792 -83.38 21.55 -3.79
C MET A 792 -83.47 21.99 -5.27
N PRO A 793 -84.29 21.34 -6.12
CA PRO A 793 -84.32 21.59 -7.55
C PRO A 793 -85.21 22.80 -7.90
N GLY A 794 -84.66 23.74 -8.66
CA GLY A 794 -85.37 24.86 -9.27
C GLY A 794 -85.06 24.93 -10.77
N HIS A 795 -86.10 24.98 -11.57
CA HIS A 795 -86.11 25.05 -13.04
C HIS A 795 -85.25 26.18 -13.62
N GLY A 796 -84.66 25.91 -14.80
CA GLY A 796 -84.55 26.92 -15.86
C GLY A 796 -83.15 27.14 -16.44
N GLU A 797 -83.01 26.75 -17.70
CA GLU A 797 -82.17 27.34 -18.75
C GLU A 797 -80.69 26.93 -18.89
N ARG A 798 -80.39 26.57 -20.14
CA ARG A 798 -79.10 26.13 -20.68
C ARG A 798 -78.09 27.27 -20.68
N ALA A 799 -76.90 27.01 -20.15
CA ALA A 799 -75.67 27.62 -20.62
C ALA A 799 -74.58 26.54 -20.66
N GLU A 800 -74.06 26.29 -21.86
CA GLU A 800 -72.84 25.51 -22.07
C GLU A 800 -71.68 26.26 -21.42
N GLN A 801 -71.10 25.66 -20.38
CA GLN A 801 -69.77 26.00 -19.88
C GLN A 801 -68.98 24.70 -19.78
N GLU A 802 -68.06 24.51 -20.74
CA GLU A 802 -66.93 23.59 -20.60
C GLU A 802 -66.15 23.97 -19.35
N VAL A 803 -66.37 23.22 -18.27
CA VAL A 803 -65.50 23.24 -17.10
C VAL A 803 -64.30 22.38 -17.43
N ASP A 804 -63.18 23.05 -17.67
CA ASP A 804 -61.85 22.46 -17.83
C ASP A 804 -61.45 21.76 -16.50
N VAL A 805 -61.81 20.49 -16.36
CA VAL A 805 -61.45 19.66 -15.20
C VAL A 805 -59.96 19.35 -15.28
N ALA A 806 -59.15 20.23 -14.71
CA ALA A 806 -57.73 20.02 -14.45
C ALA A 806 -57.54 18.62 -13.81
N HIS A 807 -56.92 17.74 -14.58
CA HIS A 807 -56.71 16.32 -14.29
C HIS A 807 -56.02 16.11 -12.93
N ARG A 808 -56.79 15.87 -11.87
CA ARG A 808 -56.28 15.25 -10.64
C ARG A 808 -56.21 13.74 -10.86
N PRO A 809 -55.03 13.10 -10.71
CA PRO A 809 -54.92 11.65 -10.87
C PRO A 809 -55.77 10.94 -9.82
N THR A 810 -56.46 9.87 -10.24
CA THR A 810 -57.27 9.03 -9.35
C THR A 810 -56.37 8.34 -8.30
N ILE A 811 -56.91 8.01 -7.12
CA ILE A 811 -56.17 7.36 -6.01
C ILE A 811 -55.35 6.12 -6.48
N PRO A 812 -55.86 5.24 -7.39
CA PRO A 812 -55.09 4.12 -7.93
C PRO A 812 -53.90 4.54 -8.80
N GLN A 813 -54.06 5.58 -9.63
CA GLN A 813 -52.98 6.11 -10.50
C GLN A 813 -51.85 6.70 -9.67
N ARG A 814 -52.18 7.43 -8.59
CA ARG A 814 -51.20 7.99 -7.67
C ARG A 814 -50.36 6.90 -6.98
N ARG A 815 -51.00 5.82 -6.50
CA ARG A 815 -50.29 4.69 -5.88
C ARG A 815 -49.35 3.97 -6.86
N CYS A 816 -49.77 3.83 -8.12
CA CYS A 816 -48.93 3.24 -9.17
C CYS A 816 -47.68 4.10 -9.45
N LEU A 817 -47.86 5.43 -9.53
CA LEU A 817 -46.76 6.38 -9.71
C LEU A 817 -45.79 6.37 -8.53
N GLU A 818 -46.29 6.36 -7.29
CA GLU A 818 -45.46 6.27 -6.08
C GLU A 818 -44.64 4.97 -6.04
N GLN A 819 -45.22 3.83 -6.42
CA GLN A 819 -44.51 2.55 -6.52
C GLN A 819 -43.41 2.56 -7.60
N GLN A 820 -43.69 3.16 -8.76
CA GLN A 820 -42.70 3.32 -9.83
C GLN A 820 -41.52 4.18 -9.37
N ILE A 821 -41.78 5.31 -8.71
CA ILE A 821 -40.74 6.19 -8.18
C ILE A 821 -39.88 5.47 -7.15
N ASN A 822 -40.47 4.72 -6.23
CA ASN A 822 -39.74 3.96 -5.23
C ASN A 822 -38.82 2.90 -5.88
N ALA A 823 -39.31 2.19 -6.89
CA ALA A 823 -38.53 1.22 -7.65
C ALA A 823 -37.32 1.87 -8.37
N HIS A 824 -37.54 3.01 -9.03
CA HIS A 824 -36.48 3.76 -9.71
C HIS A 824 -35.39 4.22 -8.75
N LEU A 825 -35.76 4.73 -7.57
CA LEU A 825 -34.83 5.23 -6.57
C LEU A 825 -33.99 4.11 -5.92
N HIS A 826 -34.56 2.91 -5.71
CA HIS A 826 -33.78 1.73 -5.26
C HIS A 826 -32.72 1.33 -6.27
N LEU A 827 -33.10 1.27 -7.56
CA LEU A 827 -32.17 0.95 -8.64
C LEU A 827 -31.09 2.01 -8.81
N LEU A 828 -31.45 3.30 -8.68
CA LEU A 828 -30.48 4.39 -8.73
C LEU A 828 -29.44 4.26 -7.61
N LEU A 829 -29.87 3.97 -6.38
CA LEU A 829 -28.97 3.80 -5.24
C LEU A 829 -28.03 2.61 -5.42
N LEU A 830 -28.54 1.46 -5.91
CA LEU A 830 -27.70 0.30 -6.25
C LEU A 830 -26.67 0.66 -7.34
N MET A 831 -27.11 1.27 -8.44
CA MET A 831 -26.23 1.63 -9.54
C MET A 831 -25.16 2.62 -9.12
N THR A 832 -25.48 3.51 -8.18
CA THR A 832 -24.55 4.51 -7.63
C THR A 832 -23.43 3.86 -6.83
N TRP A 833 -23.72 2.81 -6.06
CA TRP A 833 -22.69 2.07 -5.31
C TRP A 833 -21.80 1.17 -6.16
N LEU A 834 -22.23 0.84 -7.38
CA LEU A 834 -21.39 0.14 -8.36
C LEU A 834 -20.44 1.11 -9.09
N LEU A 835 -20.72 2.41 -9.17
CA LEU A 835 -19.85 3.39 -9.85
C LEU A 835 -18.41 3.43 -9.31
N PRO A 836 -18.15 3.47 -7.99
CA PRO A 836 -16.78 3.46 -7.46
C PRO A 836 -15.94 2.25 -7.89
N LEU A 837 -16.58 1.13 -8.26
CA LEU A 837 -15.90 -0.07 -8.73
C LEU A 837 -15.51 0.00 -10.21
N VAL A 838 -16.10 0.94 -10.96
CA VAL A 838 -15.98 1.06 -12.42
C VAL A 838 -15.26 2.36 -12.84
N ALA A 839 -15.49 3.44 -12.10
CA ALA A 839 -14.96 4.77 -12.38
C ALA A 839 -13.43 4.84 -12.54
N PRO A 840 -12.61 4.07 -11.79
CA PRO A 840 -11.16 4.10 -11.96
C PRO A 840 -10.70 3.64 -13.35
N VAL A 841 -11.32 2.59 -13.90
CA VAL A 841 -10.99 2.12 -15.26
C VAL A 841 -11.46 3.13 -16.32
N LEU A 842 -12.62 3.77 -16.09
CA LEU A 842 -13.07 4.88 -16.93
C LEU A 842 -12.06 6.05 -16.94
N ALA A 843 -11.47 6.38 -15.79
CA ALA A 843 -10.46 7.42 -15.70
C ALA A 843 -9.21 7.07 -16.53
N VAL A 844 -8.81 5.79 -16.57
CA VAL A 844 -7.74 5.30 -17.45
C VAL A 844 -8.11 5.56 -18.91
N TRP A 845 -9.32 5.17 -19.34
CA TRP A 845 -9.77 5.37 -20.72
C TRP A 845 -9.77 6.85 -21.14
N VAL A 846 -10.32 7.73 -20.30
CA VAL A 846 -10.35 9.19 -20.58
C VAL A 846 -8.93 9.75 -20.70
N ARG A 847 -8.02 9.33 -19.81
CA ARG A 847 -6.60 9.74 -19.83
C ARG A 847 -5.90 9.23 -21.09
N THR A 848 -6.10 7.97 -21.46
CA THR A 848 -5.53 7.39 -22.67
C THR A 848 -6.07 8.06 -23.93
N LEU A 849 -7.38 8.36 -24.00
CA LEU A 849 -7.94 9.09 -25.15
C LEU A 849 -7.34 10.49 -25.28
N ALA A 850 -7.13 11.18 -24.16
CA ALA A 850 -6.53 12.52 -24.14
C ALA A 850 -5.05 12.53 -24.56
N THR A 851 -4.31 11.45 -24.30
CA THR A 851 -2.86 11.39 -24.54
C THR A 851 -2.50 10.69 -25.86
N ALA A 852 -3.18 9.61 -26.22
CA ALA A 852 -2.88 8.77 -27.39
C ALA A 852 -3.84 9.00 -28.57
N GLY A 853 -4.95 9.72 -28.36
CA GLY A 853 -5.99 9.92 -29.36
C GLY A 853 -6.72 8.63 -29.78
N PHE A 854 -7.48 8.70 -30.89
CA PHE A 854 -8.28 7.57 -31.41
C PHE A 854 -7.46 6.45 -32.07
N THR A 855 -6.14 6.55 -32.09
CA THR A 855 -5.27 5.67 -32.88
C THR A 855 -4.85 4.39 -32.16
N THR A 856 -5.14 4.27 -30.87
CA THR A 856 -4.78 3.09 -30.07
C THR A 856 -6.01 2.18 -29.88
N PRO A 857 -5.97 0.91 -30.34
CA PRO A 857 -7.03 -0.03 -30.04
C PRO A 857 -7.03 -0.30 -28.53
N PHE A 858 -8.18 -0.15 -27.91
CA PHE A 858 -8.36 -0.40 -26.49
C PHE A 858 -8.58 -1.91 -26.29
N ASP A 859 -7.54 -2.68 -25.99
CA ASP A 859 -7.72 -4.12 -25.77
C ASP A 859 -8.32 -4.41 -24.39
N GLY A 860 -9.36 -5.26 -24.34
CA GLY A 860 -9.86 -5.89 -23.11
C GLY A 860 -11.21 -5.41 -22.56
N ASP A 861 -11.65 -4.19 -22.86
CA ASP A 861 -12.83 -3.56 -22.21
C ASP A 861 -14.08 -3.42 -23.11
N HIS A 862 -14.17 -4.25 -24.16
CA HIS A 862 -15.25 -4.16 -25.18
C HIS A 862 -16.34 -5.22 -24.98
N ASN A 863 -16.26 -5.99 -23.88
CA ASN A 863 -17.26 -7.00 -23.57
C ASN A 863 -18.55 -6.34 -23.05
N PHE A 864 -19.43 -5.97 -23.99
CA PHE A 864 -20.71 -5.32 -23.70
C PHE A 864 -21.63 -6.15 -22.79
N LEU A 865 -21.41 -7.46 -22.64
CA LEU A 865 -22.21 -8.33 -21.76
C LEU A 865 -22.18 -7.88 -20.29
N TYR A 866 -21.11 -7.21 -19.85
CA TYR A 866 -21.02 -6.65 -18.49
C TYR A 866 -22.02 -5.53 -18.23
N VAL A 867 -22.39 -4.76 -19.26
CA VAL A 867 -23.30 -3.60 -19.14
C VAL A 867 -24.68 -3.83 -19.75
N ALA A 868 -24.82 -4.83 -20.63
CA ALA A 868 -26.08 -5.14 -21.33
C ALA A 868 -27.31 -5.24 -20.40
N PRO A 869 -27.26 -5.89 -19.22
CA PRO A 869 -28.39 -5.92 -18.28
C PRO A 869 -28.87 -4.52 -17.86
N PHE A 870 -27.95 -3.60 -17.61
CA PHE A 870 -28.27 -2.23 -17.19
C PHE A 870 -28.78 -1.38 -18.35
N LEU A 871 -28.22 -1.54 -19.54
CA LEU A 871 -28.70 -0.88 -20.76
C LEU A 871 -30.16 -1.25 -21.06
N ILE A 872 -30.48 -2.55 -21.06
CA ILE A 872 -31.85 -3.04 -21.27
C ILE A 872 -32.77 -2.51 -20.17
N LEU A 873 -32.33 -2.58 -18.91
CA LEU A 873 -33.13 -2.12 -17.78
C LEU A 873 -33.46 -0.61 -17.88
N VAL A 874 -32.48 0.24 -18.17
CA VAL A 874 -32.66 1.70 -18.27
C VAL A 874 -33.50 2.09 -19.49
N GLU A 875 -33.33 1.42 -20.63
CA GLU A 875 -34.17 1.65 -21.82
C GLU A 875 -35.65 1.36 -21.50
N VAL A 876 -35.92 0.22 -20.87
CA VAL A 876 -37.28 -0.20 -20.54
C VAL A 876 -37.91 0.68 -19.44
N LEU A 877 -37.11 1.12 -18.47
CA LEU A 877 -37.55 1.97 -17.36
C LEU A 877 -37.74 3.44 -17.74
N SER A 878 -37.14 3.90 -18.83
CA SER A 878 -37.34 5.25 -19.37
C SER A 878 -38.55 5.35 -20.32
N GLY A 879 -39.13 4.21 -20.74
CA GLY A 879 -40.27 4.13 -21.66
C GLY A 879 -41.66 4.43 -21.08
N GLY A 880 -42.68 4.35 -21.95
CA GLY A 880 -44.08 4.64 -21.63
C GLY A 880 -44.71 3.71 -20.57
N GLU A 881 -44.29 2.45 -20.52
CA GLU A 881 -44.82 1.39 -19.61
C GLU A 881 -43.91 1.13 -18.39
N ALA A 882 -43.11 2.13 -17.99
CA ALA A 882 -42.12 1.99 -16.91
C ALA A 882 -42.68 1.41 -15.59
N SER A 883 -43.94 1.69 -15.23
CA SER A 883 -44.59 1.15 -14.04
C SER A 883 -44.79 -0.37 -14.09
N VAL A 884 -45.09 -0.92 -15.28
CA VAL A 884 -45.29 -2.36 -15.50
C VAL A 884 -43.95 -3.09 -15.35
N HIS A 885 -42.90 -2.55 -15.94
CA HIS A 885 -41.56 -3.13 -15.88
C HIS A 885 -40.90 -3.00 -14.50
N ALA A 886 -41.12 -1.88 -13.81
CA ALA A 886 -40.70 -1.70 -12.42
C ALA A 886 -41.38 -2.74 -11.51
N LYS A 887 -42.69 -2.98 -11.68
CA LYS A 887 -43.41 -4.01 -10.95
C LYS A 887 -42.92 -5.42 -11.30
N ALA A 888 -42.59 -5.69 -12.57
CA ALA A 888 -42.02 -6.96 -13.00
C ALA A 888 -40.64 -7.21 -12.38
N PHE A 889 -39.78 -6.19 -12.29
CA PHE A 889 -38.44 -6.34 -11.71
C PHE A 889 -38.50 -6.74 -10.23
N PHE A 890 -39.36 -6.09 -9.44
CA PHE A 890 -39.44 -6.31 -8.00
C PHE A 890 -40.43 -7.42 -7.58
N GLY A 891 -41.49 -7.66 -8.35
CA GLY A 891 -42.54 -8.63 -8.05
C GLY A 891 -42.17 -10.09 -8.35
N SER A 892 -43.15 -10.99 -8.28
CA SER A 892 -42.96 -12.42 -8.62
C SER A 892 -43.46 -12.72 -10.03
N GLY A 893 -42.68 -13.46 -10.83
CA GLY A 893 -43.12 -14.02 -12.10
C GLY A 893 -43.86 -15.35 -11.90
N GLY A 894 -45.08 -15.47 -12.42
CA GLY A 894 -45.95 -16.64 -12.19
C GLY A 894 -45.45 -17.99 -12.74
N LYS A 895 -44.32 -18.04 -13.46
CA LYS A 895 -43.74 -19.26 -14.06
C LYS A 895 -42.26 -19.48 -13.71
N GLU A 896 -41.79 -18.98 -12.56
CA GLU A 896 -40.38 -19.11 -12.14
C GLU A 896 -40.11 -20.41 -11.36
N ARG A 897 -39.18 -21.25 -11.83
CA ARG A 897 -38.70 -22.42 -11.05
C ARG A 897 -37.80 -22.00 -9.88
N VAL A 898 -36.95 -21.01 -10.11
CA VAL A 898 -36.05 -20.41 -9.11
C VAL A 898 -36.17 -18.91 -9.24
N SER A 899 -36.44 -18.24 -8.11
CA SER A 899 -36.65 -16.79 -8.11
C SER A 899 -35.32 -16.03 -8.32
N PRO A 900 -35.26 -15.07 -9.27
CA PRO A 900 -34.09 -14.23 -9.51
C PRO A 900 -33.54 -13.47 -8.30
N ARG A 901 -34.33 -13.34 -7.21
CA ARG A 901 -33.85 -12.76 -5.95
C ARG A 901 -32.58 -13.43 -5.42
N TRP A 902 -32.41 -14.74 -5.66
CA TRP A 902 -31.20 -15.47 -5.27
C TRP A 902 -29.92 -14.93 -5.92
N GLY A 903 -30.01 -14.22 -7.05
CA GLY A 903 -28.90 -13.46 -7.60
C GLY A 903 -28.40 -12.36 -6.64
N PHE A 904 -29.30 -11.64 -5.97
CA PHE A 904 -28.92 -10.62 -4.98
C PHE A 904 -28.38 -11.23 -3.68
N ALA A 905 -28.84 -12.41 -3.28
CA ALA A 905 -28.22 -13.14 -2.18
C ALA A 905 -26.78 -13.55 -2.51
N ALA A 906 -26.54 -14.06 -3.72
CA ALA A 906 -25.20 -14.38 -4.20
C ALA A 906 -24.30 -13.14 -4.28
N LEU A 907 -24.83 -12.01 -4.78
CA LEU A 907 -24.14 -10.72 -4.78
C LEU A 907 -23.75 -10.29 -3.36
N ALA A 908 -24.65 -10.41 -2.38
CA ALA A 908 -24.32 -10.08 -0.99
C ALA A 908 -23.16 -10.94 -0.46
N VAL A 909 -23.20 -12.26 -0.68
CA VAL A 909 -22.12 -13.16 -0.25
C VAL A 909 -20.78 -12.80 -0.89
N ILE A 910 -20.76 -12.60 -2.21
CA ILE A 910 -19.54 -12.21 -2.94
C ILE A 910 -19.04 -10.85 -2.45
N ALA A 911 -19.92 -9.86 -2.30
CA ALA A 911 -19.56 -8.53 -1.84
C ALA A 911 -18.96 -8.50 -0.43
N PHE A 912 -19.45 -9.34 0.49
CA PHE A 912 -18.92 -9.40 1.86
C PHE A 912 -17.65 -10.25 1.99
N PHE A 913 -17.55 -11.38 1.29
CA PHE A 913 -16.49 -12.37 1.50
C PHE A 913 -15.33 -12.29 0.50
N THR A 914 -15.59 -12.08 -0.78
CA THR A 914 -14.51 -12.05 -1.79
C THR A 914 -14.24 -10.63 -2.29
N GLY A 915 -15.27 -9.78 -2.31
CA GLY A 915 -15.25 -8.41 -2.80
C GLY A 915 -14.11 -7.55 -2.26
N PRO A 916 -13.85 -7.53 -0.94
CA PRO A 916 -12.77 -6.71 -0.37
C PRO A 916 -11.38 -6.96 -1.01
N ARG A 917 -11.14 -8.18 -1.48
CA ARG A 917 -9.92 -8.57 -2.22
C ARG A 917 -10.10 -8.45 -3.74
N THR A 918 -11.23 -8.88 -4.29
CA THR A 918 -11.50 -8.93 -5.74
C THR A 918 -12.69 -8.04 -6.10
N THR A 919 -12.45 -6.73 -6.22
CA THR A 919 -13.53 -5.75 -6.39
C THR A 919 -14.26 -5.92 -7.73
N TYR A 920 -13.56 -6.31 -8.81
CA TYR A 920 -14.18 -6.59 -10.12
C TYR A 920 -15.30 -7.63 -10.03
N MET A 921 -15.12 -8.71 -9.25
CA MET A 921 -16.12 -9.78 -9.12
C MET A 921 -17.46 -9.29 -8.57
N VAL A 922 -17.45 -8.24 -7.74
CA VAL A 922 -18.67 -7.64 -7.19
C VAL A 922 -19.50 -7.02 -8.30
N PHE A 923 -18.86 -6.28 -9.22
CA PHE A 923 -19.54 -5.70 -10.36
C PHE A 923 -20.05 -6.78 -11.32
N GLU A 924 -19.21 -7.76 -11.69
CA GLU A 924 -19.61 -8.86 -12.57
C GLU A 924 -20.83 -9.63 -12.02
N THR A 925 -20.82 -9.90 -10.72
CA THR A 925 -21.93 -10.58 -10.04
C THR A 925 -23.18 -9.70 -10.01
N ALA A 926 -23.04 -8.39 -9.84
CA ALA A 926 -24.17 -7.47 -9.88
C ALA A 926 -24.80 -7.43 -11.27
N SER A 927 -23.99 -7.40 -12.34
CA SER A 927 -24.46 -7.53 -13.72
C SER A 927 -25.22 -8.82 -13.94
N VAL A 928 -24.70 -9.96 -13.45
CA VAL A 928 -25.38 -11.27 -13.55
C VAL A 928 -26.70 -11.28 -12.77
N ALA A 929 -26.73 -10.74 -11.54
CA ALA A 929 -27.93 -10.67 -10.72
C ALA A 929 -29.04 -9.82 -11.37
N VAL A 930 -28.68 -8.63 -11.86
CA VAL A 930 -29.60 -7.76 -12.61
C VAL A 930 -30.03 -8.42 -13.92
N GLY A 931 -29.09 -9.05 -14.65
CA GLY A 931 -29.37 -9.77 -15.89
C GLY A 931 -30.34 -10.92 -15.71
N TRP A 932 -30.25 -11.67 -14.62
CA TRP A 932 -31.19 -12.74 -14.31
C TRP A 932 -32.61 -12.19 -14.08
N VAL A 933 -32.75 -11.09 -13.35
CA VAL A 933 -34.07 -10.44 -13.16
C VAL A 933 -34.61 -9.92 -14.49
N VAL A 934 -33.78 -9.24 -15.28
CA VAL A 934 -34.16 -8.67 -16.58
C VAL A 934 -34.64 -9.76 -17.53
N THR A 935 -33.87 -10.85 -17.68
CA THR A 935 -34.20 -11.95 -18.59
C THR A 935 -35.41 -12.78 -18.14
N ALA A 936 -35.54 -13.04 -16.83
CA ALA A 936 -36.63 -13.87 -16.31
C ALA A 936 -37.96 -13.12 -16.16
N ARG A 937 -37.94 -11.81 -15.90
CA ARG A 937 -39.14 -11.03 -15.54
C ARG A 937 -39.44 -9.88 -16.48
N VAL A 938 -38.45 -9.07 -16.83
CA VAL A 938 -38.66 -7.83 -17.58
C VAL A 938 -38.86 -8.12 -19.07
N VAL A 939 -38.01 -8.97 -19.65
CA VAL A 939 -38.05 -9.34 -21.07
C VAL A 939 -39.36 -10.03 -21.47
N PRO A 940 -39.87 -11.04 -20.75
CA PRO A 940 -41.15 -11.68 -21.10
C PRO A 940 -42.33 -10.70 -21.10
N VAL A 941 -42.33 -9.74 -20.18
CA VAL A 941 -43.36 -8.70 -20.08
C VAL A 941 -43.22 -7.71 -21.23
N TYR A 942 -41.99 -7.33 -21.60
CA TYR A 942 -41.73 -6.45 -22.75
C TYR A 942 -42.23 -7.04 -24.07
N TRP A 943 -42.03 -8.34 -24.31
CA TRP A 943 -42.53 -9.00 -25.50
C TRP A 943 -44.03 -9.32 -25.43
N GLY A 944 -44.55 -9.67 -24.25
CA GLY A 944 -45.98 -9.95 -24.05
C GLY A 944 -46.90 -8.73 -24.11
N ALA A 945 -46.38 -7.51 -23.92
CA ALA A 945 -47.12 -6.27 -24.12
C ALA A 945 -47.30 -5.88 -25.60
N THR A 946 -46.57 -6.55 -26.51
CA THR A 946 -46.61 -6.29 -27.97
C THR A 946 -47.49 -7.26 -28.75
N SER A 947 -48.11 -8.23 -28.07
CA SER A 947 -49.14 -9.14 -28.57
C SER A 947 -50.50 -8.73 -28.01
#